data_AF-A0A815ALJ3-F1
#
_entry.id   AF-A0A815ALJ3-F1
#
_cell.length_a   1.000
_cell.length_b   1.000
_cell.length_c   1.000
_cell.angle_alpha   90.00
_cell.angle_beta   90.00
_cell.angle_gamma   90.00
#
_symmetry.space_group_name_H-M   'P 1'
#
loop_
_entity.id
_entity.type
_entity.pdbx_description
1 polymer ?
#
loop_
_entity_poly.entity_id
_entity_poly.type
_entity_poly.pdbx_seq_one_letter_code
_entity_poly.pdbx_strand_id
1 'polypeptide(L)'
;MLTSTRQLMFLFLVIFSEQTVKSQLRCTFDRPILGEYYSYENGLETHTSFKDNGDIDILYYRRQSGLGATASIITILDNHALGECINLEWRENPFDHSSKHHFQLIYRDKEKSCYQCFQIYNRTRNILQTRKSECNEITSIVTNQMNYQELCASINQEAEFDTLFSKTYSAEECRATIYGTYHFTYEFREGGIGICDNPISRLVSCPDPGTPFEAVNERFWMTYGYCRDLVSSIDAQPLYQCLGYWINEKGDVFTGIANERVGSERWYDKFRCMLTRQDQPQWFAKSLFAECSRLYSPTDGPEKVIISPIIPEVPTPTCFFPDNFTGEWVNTANVNARTIINATHIHEISQVNNRGWLRETYYVCQQISRQQYLVKTVTKGECFSYYICFDFKDRHHNILRYRKSKSFMSNVYDDLSKRDPLYEVCSWTSFGNDANWKYQVFVLDPPAPVECPFTGMWTFKQVGQPNSLIQTRIRGGITPRPRDHGWYITCDPKYMVSQWTICGDQTKAMLADREYCRQLDPYGTPIGVYEQPDYIYQCAGYWREDSRSYLITYDRDDPYINFKCWVYERFDLFKIYLSRSAGSFCGFNQTSESYRAEDGADLRIELDEAERIHDDCPIRYDDGRNPWQVIDEFLFYYASSSTMVPSLLFCVFLTLLTLNMF
;
A
#
# COMPACT_ATOMS: atom_id res chain seq x y z
N MET A 1 52.26 -80.41 16.91
CA MET A 1 52.99 -79.52 17.85
C MET A 1 52.32 -78.15 17.73
N LEU A 2 51.63 -77.62 18.75
CA LEU A 2 52.20 -77.01 19.97
C LEU A 2 53.13 -75.84 19.60
N THR A 3 52.94 -74.56 19.95
CA THR A 3 51.84 -73.81 20.61
C THR A 3 51.78 -72.40 19.91
N SER A 4 51.00 -71.37 20.26
CA SER A 4 50.06 -71.10 21.37
C SER A 4 49.07 -69.99 20.98
N THR A 5 47.92 -69.87 21.65
CA THR A 5 46.99 -68.72 21.56
C THR A 5 46.51 -68.30 22.95
N ARG A 6 46.78 -67.05 23.34
CA ARG A 6 46.27 -66.48 24.60
C ARG A 6 44.86 -65.94 24.41
N GLN A 7 43.86 -66.66 24.92
CA GLN A 7 42.59 -66.04 25.30
C GLN A 7 42.78 -65.24 26.60
N LEU A 8 42.06 -64.13 26.73
CA LEU A 8 42.02 -63.34 27.95
C LEU A 8 40.57 -62.92 28.22
N MET A 9 39.87 -63.73 28.99
CA MET A 9 38.61 -63.33 29.65
C MET A 9 38.93 -62.23 30.66
N PHE A 10 38.19 -61.14 30.62
CA PHE A 10 38.07 -60.24 31.77
C PHE A 10 36.66 -60.36 32.36
N LEU A 11 36.60 -60.77 33.62
CA LEU A 11 35.37 -60.81 34.40
C LEU A 11 34.86 -59.40 34.68
N PHE A 12 33.54 -59.24 34.70
CA PHE A 12 32.87 -58.11 35.34
C PHE A 12 33.21 -58.08 36.84
N LEU A 13 33.64 -56.91 37.33
CA LEU A 13 33.64 -56.59 38.75
C LEU A 13 32.87 -55.28 38.93
N VAL A 14 31.67 -55.41 39.52
CA VAL A 14 30.79 -54.27 39.81
C VAL A 14 31.40 -53.49 40.98
N ILE A 15 31.79 -52.24 40.72
CA ILE A 15 32.11 -51.27 41.75
C ILE A 15 30.90 -50.34 41.87
N PHE A 16 30.10 -50.51 42.92
CA PHE A 16 29.18 -49.48 43.37
C PHE A 16 30.02 -48.31 43.89
N SER A 17 30.13 -47.23 43.13
CA SER A 17 30.56 -45.94 43.67
C SER A 17 29.36 -45.25 44.29
N GLU A 18 29.49 -44.88 45.56
CA GLU A 18 28.56 -43.98 46.22
C GLU A 18 28.53 -42.66 45.44
N GLN A 19 27.41 -42.36 44.75
CA GLN A 19 27.15 -41.00 44.34
C GLN A 19 26.76 -40.20 45.58
N THR A 20 27.79 -39.62 46.19
CA THR A 20 27.67 -38.49 47.11
C THR A 20 26.71 -37.45 46.53
N VAL A 21 25.81 -36.95 47.37
CA VAL A 21 24.79 -35.97 47.02
C VAL A 21 25.48 -34.72 46.44
N LYS A 22 25.45 -34.57 45.11
CA LYS A 22 25.90 -33.34 44.47
C LYS A 22 24.90 -32.24 44.81
N SER A 23 25.45 -31.12 45.27
CA SER A 23 24.75 -29.85 45.45
C SER A 23 23.82 -29.54 44.27
N GLN A 24 22.58 -29.15 44.55
CA GLN A 24 21.63 -28.68 43.55
C GLN A 24 22.30 -27.62 42.66
N LEU A 25 22.20 -27.78 41.33
CA LEU A 25 22.59 -26.71 40.41
C LEU A 25 21.67 -25.52 40.68
N ARG A 26 22.25 -24.36 40.99
CA ARG A 26 21.52 -23.09 40.89
C ARG A 26 21.21 -22.83 39.41
N CYS A 27 20.05 -22.26 39.12
CA CYS A 27 19.75 -21.82 37.77
C CYS A 27 20.75 -20.76 37.32
N THR A 28 21.16 -20.82 36.06
CA THR A 28 21.86 -19.74 35.38
C THR A 28 20.87 -19.07 34.42
N PHE A 29 20.68 -17.75 34.53
CA PHE A 29 19.88 -17.02 33.55
C PHE A 29 20.67 -16.76 32.29
N ASP A 30 20.08 -17.06 31.13
CA ASP A 30 20.64 -16.64 29.85
C ASP A 30 20.37 -15.15 29.60
N ARG A 31 21.16 -14.58 28.67
CA ARG A 31 21.10 -13.17 28.22
C ARG A 31 19.71 -12.57 27.95
N PRO A 32 18.66 -13.28 27.46
CA PRO A 32 17.35 -12.65 27.25
C PRO A 32 16.58 -12.30 28.52
N ILE A 33 16.95 -12.81 29.71
CA ILE A 33 16.27 -12.52 30.99
C ILE A 33 17.17 -11.76 31.97
N LEU A 34 18.49 -11.95 31.84
CA LEU A 34 19.50 -11.33 32.70
C LEU A 34 19.42 -9.79 32.64
N GLY A 35 19.36 -9.14 33.80
CA GLY A 35 19.41 -7.67 33.89
C GLY A 35 18.57 -7.08 35.02
N GLU A 36 18.46 -5.75 35.02
CA GLU A 36 17.56 -5.01 35.90
C GLU A 36 16.37 -4.45 35.12
N TYR A 37 15.19 -4.61 35.68
CA TYR A 37 13.91 -4.23 35.09
C TYR A 37 13.11 -3.31 36.03
N TYR A 38 12.15 -2.60 35.43
CA TYR A 38 11.17 -1.76 36.10
C TYR A 38 9.77 -2.09 35.60
N SER A 39 8.82 -2.20 36.52
CA SER A 39 7.39 -2.35 36.24
C SER A 39 6.58 -1.48 37.19
N TYR A 40 5.34 -1.17 36.81
CA TYR A 40 4.36 -0.57 37.71
C TYR A 40 3.22 -1.57 37.93
N GLU A 41 3.12 -2.11 39.15
CA GLU A 41 2.27 -3.27 39.45
C GLU A 41 1.39 -2.96 40.67
N ASN A 42 0.07 -3.13 40.54
CA ASN A 42 -0.90 -2.95 41.63
C ASN A 42 -0.79 -1.60 42.38
N GLY A 43 -0.30 -0.54 41.71
CA GLY A 43 -0.11 0.79 42.29
C GLY A 43 1.27 1.05 42.91
N LEU A 44 2.17 0.06 42.90
CA LEU A 44 3.54 0.15 43.44
C LEU A 44 4.57 0.20 42.31
N GLU A 45 5.69 0.87 42.58
CA GLU A 45 6.86 0.86 41.70
C GLU A 45 7.72 -0.36 42.01
N THR A 46 7.86 -1.29 41.06
CA THR A 46 8.57 -2.56 41.25
C THR A 46 9.88 -2.55 40.48
N HIS A 47 10.99 -2.87 41.16
CA HIS A 47 12.29 -3.07 40.54
C HIS A 47 12.72 -4.54 40.71
N THR A 48 12.95 -5.22 39.60
CA THR A 48 13.29 -6.65 39.57
C THR A 48 14.68 -6.82 38.96
N SER A 49 15.59 -7.50 39.65
CA SER A 49 16.93 -7.84 39.15
C SER A 49 17.11 -9.35 39.06
N PHE A 50 17.40 -9.85 37.86
CA PHE A 50 17.79 -11.24 37.60
C PHE A 50 19.31 -11.29 37.47
N LYS A 51 19.99 -12.03 38.36
CA LYS A 51 21.46 -12.06 38.49
C LYS A 51 22.02 -13.40 37.99
N ASP A 52 23.19 -13.40 37.34
CA ASP A 52 23.81 -14.59 36.71
C ASP A 52 23.92 -15.81 37.63
N ASN A 53 24.03 -15.58 38.95
CA ASN A 53 24.19 -16.59 39.98
C ASN A 53 22.86 -17.27 40.43
N GLY A 54 21.75 -16.92 39.79
CA GLY A 54 20.41 -17.44 40.09
C GLY A 54 19.66 -16.69 41.21
N ASP A 55 20.24 -15.64 41.79
CA ASP A 55 19.53 -14.78 42.74
C ASP A 55 18.56 -13.85 42.02
N ILE A 56 17.39 -13.64 42.62
CA ILE A 56 16.35 -12.72 42.14
C ILE A 56 16.05 -11.74 43.27
N ASP A 57 15.99 -10.45 42.93
CA ASP A 57 15.90 -9.35 43.88
C ASP A 57 14.73 -8.45 43.45
N ILE A 58 13.68 -8.37 44.26
CA ILE A 58 12.45 -7.61 43.94
C ILE A 58 12.21 -6.56 45.03
N LEU A 59 12.29 -5.29 44.66
CA LEU A 59 12.09 -4.14 45.53
C LEU A 59 10.77 -3.44 45.15
N TYR A 60 9.88 -3.28 46.12
CA TYR A 60 8.59 -2.61 45.96
C TYR A 60 8.61 -1.25 46.66
N TYR A 61 8.33 -0.17 45.93
CA TYR A 61 8.26 1.18 46.49
C TYR A 61 6.86 1.73 46.41
N ARG A 62 6.43 2.35 47.51
CA ARG A 62 5.17 3.10 47.61
C ARG A 62 5.47 4.60 47.51
N ARG A 63 4.68 5.32 46.71
CA ARG A 63 4.70 6.78 46.69
C ARG A 63 3.93 7.34 47.88
N GLN A 64 4.52 8.31 48.57
CA GLN A 64 3.77 9.27 49.38
C GLN A 64 3.81 10.63 48.67
N SER A 65 2.64 11.14 48.30
CA SER A 65 2.50 12.52 47.81
C SER A 65 2.57 13.49 48.98
N GLY A 66 3.57 14.36 48.97
CA GLY A 66 3.53 15.57 49.80
C GLY A 66 2.42 16.51 49.32
N LEU A 67 1.81 17.24 50.23
CA LEU A 67 0.78 18.24 49.90
C LEU A 67 1.40 19.43 49.16
N GLY A 68 1.12 19.55 47.86
CA GLY A 68 1.38 20.75 47.05
C GLY A 68 2.11 20.48 45.72
N ALA A 69 1.92 21.38 44.75
CA ALA A 69 2.47 21.27 43.39
C ALA A 69 4.02 21.38 43.31
N THR A 70 4.69 21.65 44.43
CA THR A 70 6.16 21.68 44.56
C THR A 70 6.70 20.59 45.49
N ALA A 71 5.87 19.62 45.89
CA ALA A 71 6.29 18.55 46.78
C ALA A 71 7.26 17.59 46.08
N SER A 72 8.42 17.36 46.69
CA SER A 72 9.30 16.25 46.32
C SER A 72 8.56 14.93 46.55
N ILE A 73 8.36 14.15 45.49
CA ILE A 73 7.80 12.80 45.60
C ILE A 73 8.84 11.94 46.31
N ILE A 74 8.48 11.42 47.49
CA ILE A 74 9.32 10.48 48.24
C ILE A 74 8.81 9.07 47.94
N THR A 75 9.65 8.26 47.30
CA THR A 75 9.47 6.82 47.18
C THR A 75 10.00 6.15 48.44
N ILE A 76 9.14 5.43 49.15
CA ILE A 76 9.50 4.69 50.36
C ILE A 76 9.52 3.21 49.99
N LEU A 77 10.58 2.50 50.36
CA LEU A 77 10.64 1.05 50.23
C LEU A 77 9.56 0.43 51.12
N ASP A 78 8.58 -0.21 50.49
CA ASP A 78 7.39 -0.79 51.13
C ASP A 78 7.61 -2.26 51.47
N ASN A 79 8.30 -2.99 50.58
CA ASN A 79 8.68 -4.38 50.77
C ASN A 79 9.93 -4.74 49.96
N HIS A 80 10.73 -5.67 50.47
CA HIS A 80 11.88 -6.26 49.77
C HIS A 80 11.67 -7.78 49.74
N ALA A 81 11.83 -8.41 48.58
CA ALA A 81 11.78 -9.86 48.45
C ALA A 81 13.08 -10.35 47.79
N LEU A 82 13.93 -10.98 48.62
CA LEU A 82 15.14 -11.66 48.19
C LEU A 82 14.84 -13.13 47.94
N GLY A 83 15.07 -13.60 46.73
CA GLY A 83 14.84 -15.00 46.38
C GLY A 83 15.96 -15.67 45.60
N GLU A 84 15.73 -16.93 45.29
CA GLU A 84 16.58 -17.78 44.45
C GLU A 84 15.73 -18.52 43.42
N CYS A 85 16.29 -18.72 42.23
CA CYS A 85 15.75 -19.65 41.27
C CYS A 85 16.08 -21.10 41.67
N ILE A 86 15.04 -21.93 41.75
CA ILE A 86 15.12 -23.36 42.06
C ILE A 86 15.10 -24.20 40.79
N ASN A 87 14.30 -23.80 39.80
CA ASN A 87 14.21 -24.45 38.49
C ASN A 87 13.88 -23.41 37.42
N LEU A 88 14.47 -23.58 36.23
CA LEU A 88 14.22 -22.75 35.06
C LEU A 88 14.05 -23.68 33.84
N GLU A 89 12.83 -23.76 33.33
CA GLU A 89 12.50 -24.58 32.16
C GLU A 89 12.10 -23.68 30.98
N TRP A 90 12.58 -24.01 29.79
CA TRP A 90 12.11 -23.40 28.55
C TRP A 90 11.01 -24.27 27.95
N ARG A 91 9.83 -23.69 27.67
CA ARG A 91 8.70 -24.43 27.10
C ARG A 91 8.19 -23.78 25.82
N GLU A 92 7.74 -24.64 24.91
CA GLU A 92 6.97 -24.22 23.74
C GLU A 92 5.49 -24.18 24.13
N ASN A 93 4.80 -23.09 23.76
CA ASN A 93 3.35 -23.00 23.87
C ASN A 93 2.76 -22.68 22.48
N PRO A 94 2.20 -23.69 21.77
CA PRO A 94 1.77 -23.51 20.40
C PRO A 94 0.42 -22.76 20.21
N PHE A 95 -0.32 -22.41 21.28
CA PHE A 95 -1.74 -22.02 21.15
C PHE A 95 -2.25 -20.79 21.94
N ASP A 96 -1.42 -20.10 22.72
CA ASP A 96 -1.91 -19.11 23.72
C ASP A 96 -1.04 -17.82 23.83
N HIS A 97 -0.07 -17.63 22.92
CA HIS A 97 0.71 -16.40 22.85
C HIS A 97 1.44 -16.20 21.52
N SER A 98 1.59 -14.94 21.09
CA SER A 98 2.34 -14.62 19.86
C SER A 98 3.85 -14.87 19.93
N SER A 99 4.43 -14.97 21.14
CA SER A 99 5.74 -15.59 21.35
C SER A 99 5.54 -17.09 21.62
N LYS A 100 5.88 -17.94 20.65
CA LYS A 100 5.69 -19.41 20.69
C LYS A 100 6.42 -20.15 21.83
N HIS A 101 7.23 -19.43 22.60
CA HIS A 101 8.08 -19.97 23.67
C HIS A 101 8.05 -19.04 24.88
N HIS A 102 8.13 -19.62 26.07
CA HIS A 102 8.23 -18.90 27.34
C HIS A 102 9.12 -19.66 28.33
N PHE A 103 9.66 -18.94 29.30
CA PHE A 103 10.41 -19.52 30.41
C PHE A 103 9.47 -19.73 31.59
N GLN A 104 9.55 -20.90 32.22
CA GLN A 104 8.92 -21.21 33.50
C GLN A 104 9.99 -21.24 34.58
N LEU A 105 9.88 -20.29 35.50
CA LEU A 105 10.82 -20.04 36.59
C LEU A 105 10.14 -20.37 37.92
N ILE A 106 10.73 -21.25 38.71
CA ILE A 106 10.34 -21.47 40.11
C ILE A 106 11.19 -20.55 40.99
N TYR A 107 10.57 -19.48 41.49
CA TYR A 107 11.12 -18.56 42.46
C TYR A 107 10.84 -19.06 43.87
N ARG A 108 11.83 -18.97 44.75
CA ARG A 108 11.69 -19.18 46.19
C ARG A 108 12.08 -17.92 46.94
N ASP A 109 11.17 -17.39 47.75
CA ASP A 109 11.45 -16.30 48.68
C ASP A 109 12.30 -16.82 49.85
N LYS A 110 13.45 -16.20 50.12
CA LYS A 110 14.38 -16.62 51.20
C LYS A 110 13.91 -16.17 52.58
N GLU A 111 13.12 -15.10 52.67
CA GLU A 111 12.62 -14.57 53.93
C GLU A 111 11.31 -15.26 54.34
N LYS A 112 10.40 -15.43 53.38
CA LYS A 112 9.07 -16.04 53.63
C LYS A 112 9.03 -17.54 53.39
N SER A 113 10.07 -18.13 52.78
CA SER A 113 10.16 -19.56 52.45
C SER A 113 9.01 -20.11 51.59
N CYS A 114 8.27 -19.24 50.88
CA CYS A 114 7.23 -19.65 49.94
C CYS A 114 7.78 -19.78 48.51
N TYR A 115 7.02 -20.49 47.67
CA TYR A 115 7.34 -20.70 46.26
C TYR A 115 6.33 -20.00 45.36
N GLN A 116 6.81 -19.45 44.25
CA GLN A 116 6.00 -18.88 43.17
C GLN A 116 6.49 -19.38 41.82
N CYS A 117 5.57 -19.68 40.91
CA CYS A 117 5.92 -19.89 39.51
C CYS A 117 5.78 -18.57 38.74
N PHE A 118 6.79 -18.24 37.94
CA PHE A 118 6.80 -17.14 36.98
C PHE A 118 6.78 -17.71 35.56
N GLN A 119 5.87 -17.23 34.72
CA GLN A 119 5.92 -17.42 33.27
C GLN A 119 6.48 -16.14 32.65
N ILE A 120 7.67 -16.21 32.07
CA ILE A 120 8.38 -15.07 31.48
C ILE A 120 8.38 -15.19 29.95
N TYR A 121 7.77 -14.21 29.30
CA TYR A 121 7.68 -14.09 27.85
C TYR A 121 8.62 -12.99 27.38
N ASN A 122 9.64 -13.35 26.60
CA ASN A 122 10.52 -12.39 25.95
C ASN A 122 9.80 -11.78 24.73
N ARG A 123 9.48 -10.49 24.79
CA ARG A 123 8.84 -9.76 23.68
C ARG A 123 9.87 -9.13 22.76
N THR A 124 10.78 -8.37 23.35
CA THR A 124 11.86 -7.65 22.67
C THR A 124 13.07 -7.61 23.59
N ARG A 125 14.22 -7.21 23.06
CA ARG A 125 15.48 -7.08 23.83
C ARG A 125 15.34 -6.25 25.12
N ASN A 126 14.38 -5.32 25.16
CA ASN A 126 14.18 -4.40 26.27
C ASN A 126 12.93 -4.70 27.12
N ILE A 127 12.06 -5.62 26.68
CA ILE A 127 10.71 -5.78 27.24
C ILE A 127 10.41 -7.26 27.47
N LEU A 128 10.14 -7.59 28.74
CA LEU A 128 9.60 -8.88 29.15
C LEU A 128 8.14 -8.69 29.59
N GLN A 129 7.34 -9.74 29.41
CA GLN A 129 6.01 -9.83 30.03
C GLN A 129 5.97 -11.03 30.96
N THR A 130 5.35 -10.86 32.13
CA THR A 130 5.30 -11.89 33.17
C THR A 130 3.90 -12.14 33.70
N ARG A 131 3.64 -13.41 34.01
CA ARG A 131 2.55 -13.85 34.90
C ARG A 131 3.16 -14.59 36.08
N LYS A 132 2.60 -14.43 37.27
CA LYS A 132 3.09 -15.05 38.52
C LYS A 132 1.95 -15.75 39.26
N SER A 133 2.25 -16.87 39.90
CA SER A 133 1.32 -17.54 40.83
C SER A 133 1.25 -16.79 42.16
N GLU A 134 0.23 -17.07 42.94
CA GLU A 134 0.23 -16.72 44.36
C GLU A 134 1.40 -17.41 45.10
N CYS A 135 1.85 -16.79 46.19
CA CYS A 135 2.90 -17.28 47.09
C CYS A 135 2.34 -18.44 47.90
N ASN A 136 2.82 -19.66 47.65
CA ASN A 136 2.31 -20.87 48.27
C ASN A 136 3.35 -21.50 49.19
N GLU A 137 3.00 -21.67 50.46
CA GLU A 137 3.81 -22.31 51.50
C GLU A 137 3.59 -23.84 51.47
N ILE A 138 4.02 -24.50 50.39
CA ILE A 138 3.74 -25.93 50.20
C ILE A 138 4.56 -26.79 51.17
N THR A 139 3.96 -27.09 52.32
CA THR A 139 4.24 -28.27 53.13
C THR A 139 3.25 -29.38 52.75
N SER A 140 3.60 -30.17 51.74
CA SER A 140 2.92 -31.45 51.49
C SER A 140 3.17 -32.39 52.67
N ILE A 141 2.18 -32.53 53.56
CA ILE A 141 2.28 -33.30 54.82
C ILE A 141 2.47 -34.82 54.59
N VAL A 142 2.38 -35.32 53.35
CA VAL A 142 2.43 -36.76 53.04
C VAL A 142 3.61 -37.14 52.13
N THR A 143 4.15 -36.23 51.31
CA THR A 143 5.32 -36.48 50.47
C THR A 143 6.21 -35.23 50.35
N ASN A 144 7.48 -35.34 50.74
CA ASN A 144 8.51 -34.30 50.57
C ASN A 144 8.98 -34.17 49.10
N GLN A 145 8.04 -34.00 48.16
CA GLN A 145 8.30 -33.79 46.75
C GLN A 145 7.37 -32.68 46.24
N MET A 146 7.94 -31.52 45.91
CA MET A 146 7.19 -30.43 45.27
C MET A 146 6.78 -30.85 43.85
N ASN A 147 5.48 -30.85 43.56
CA ASN A 147 5.01 -30.92 42.19
C ASN A 147 5.03 -29.51 41.56
N TYR A 148 6.20 -29.08 41.06
CA TYR A 148 6.36 -27.76 40.42
C TYR A 148 5.36 -27.52 39.28
N GLN A 149 4.89 -28.60 38.63
CA GLN A 149 3.90 -28.54 37.56
C GLN A 149 2.53 -28.02 38.06
N GLU A 150 2.11 -28.38 39.27
CA GLU A 150 0.86 -27.88 39.88
C GLU A 150 0.96 -26.40 40.26
N LEU A 151 2.12 -25.96 40.79
CA LEU A 151 2.35 -24.55 41.09
C LEU A 151 2.27 -23.68 39.83
N CYS A 152 2.89 -24.11 38.73
CA CYS A 152 2.78 -23.39 37.45
C CYS A 152 1.40 -23.52 36.78
N ALA A 153 0.63 -24.57 37.07
CA ALA A 153 -0.75 -24.73 36.62
C ALA A 153 -1.75 -23.86 37.41
N SER A 154 -1.39 -23.37 38.60
CA SER A 154 -2.21 -22.43 39.37
C SER A 154 -2.26 -21.00 38.79
N ILE A 155 -1.41 -20.70 37.80
CA ILE A 155 -1.41 -19.41 37.10
C ILE A 155 -2.65 -19.33 36.21
N ASN A 156 -3.53 -18.38 36.50
CA ASN A 156 -4.70 -18.12 35.66
C ASN A 156 -4.27 -17.68 34.25
N GLN A 157 -4.68 -18.44 33.23
CA GLN A 157 -4.40 -18.16 31.81
C GLN A 157 -5.08 -16.89 31.30
N GLU A 158 -6.14 -16.43 31.97
CA GLU A 158 -6.83 -15.17 31.67
C GLU A 158 -6.22 -13.96 32.40
N ALA A 159 -5.24 -14.16 33.30
CA ALA A 159 -4.64 -13.05 34.04
C ALA A 159 -3.90 -12.06 33.11
N GLU A 160 -3.95 -10.78 33.44
CA GLU A 160 -3.20 -9.75 32.74
C GLU A 160 -1.68 -9.95 32.89
N PHE A 161 -0.91 -9.42 31.94
CA PHE A 161 0.54 -9.51 31.94
C PHE A 161 1.17 -8.28 32.58
N ASP A 162 1.93 -8.48 33.65
CA ASP A 162 2.87 -7.48 34.16
C ASP A 162 3.93 -7.23 33.07
N THR A 163 4.26 -5.97 32.79
CA THR A 163 5.25 -5.61 31.75
C THR A 163 6.49 -5.00 32.38
N LEU A 164 7.65 -5.61 32.10
CA LEU A 164 8.95 -5.30 32.68
C LEU A 164 9.84 -4.63 31.63
N PHE A 165 10.23 -3.38 31.91
CA PHE A 165 11.10 -2.57 31.07
C PHE A 165 12.55 -2.65 31.56
N SER A 166 13.48 -3.03 30.69
CA SER A 166 14.92 -3.04 31.01
C SER A 166 15.40 -1.64 31.37
N LYS A 167 16.12 -1.51 32.49
CA LYS A 167 16.78 -0.24 32.89
C LYS A 167 17.95 0.11 31.96
N THR A 168 18.64 -0.91 31.45
CA THR A 168 19.77 -0.81 30.51
C THR A 168 19.28 -1.13 29.10
N TYR A 169 18.33 -0.33 28.62
CA TYR A 169 17.70 -0.54 27.31
C TYR A 169 18.57 -0.05 26.15
N SER A 170 18.47 -0.70 24.99
CA SER A 170 18.96 -0.19 23.70
C SER A 170 17.84 0.47 22.90
N ALA A 171 18.20 1.37 21.99
CA ALA A 171 17.27 1.83 20.96
C ALA A 171 16.80 0.68 20.05
N GLU A 172 15.57 0.77 19.56
CA GLU A 172 14.99 -0.12 18.55
C GLU A 172 14.22 0.73 17.52
N GLU A 173 14.01 0.22 16.29
CA GLU A 173 13.37 1.01 15.22
C GLU A 173 11.86 1.20 15.44
N CYS A 174 11.42 2.45 15.61
CA CYS A 174 10.01 2.85 15.71
C CYS A 174 9.20 2.59 14.44
N ARG A 175 9.85 2.45 13.27
CA ARG A 175 9.18 2.46 11.95
C ARG A 175 8.04 1.46 11.80
N ALA A 176 8.12 0.32 12.49
CA ALA A 176 7.09 -0.70 12.45
C ALA A 176 5.75 -0.27 13.09
N THR A 177 5.77 0.71 14.00
CA THR A 177 4.59 1.19 14.73
C THR A 177 4.23 2.63 14.37
N ILE A 178 5.23 3.53 14.36
CA ILE A 178 5.06 4.95 14.04
C ILE A 178 6.23 5.40 13.16
N TYR A 179 5.91 5.98 12.00
CA TYR A 179 6.86 6.59 11.09
C TYR A 179 6.16 7.72 10.34
N GLY A 180 6.71 8.94 10.39
CA GLY A 180 6.14 10.07 9.67
C GLY A 180 5.95 11.33 10.51
N THR A 181 5.24 12.29 9.90
CA THR A 181 4.85 13.55 10.55
C THR A 181 3.33 13.69 10.61
N TYR A 182 2.82 13.90 11.82
CA TYR A 182 1.39 13.89 12.10
C TYR A 182 1.02 15.08 13.00
N HIS A 183 -0.12 15.69 12.70
CA HIS A 183 -0.88 16.45 13.69
C HIS A 183 -1.63 15.46 14.57
N PHE A 184 -1.75 15.72 15.87
CA PHE A 184 -2.52 14.86 16.76
C PHE A 184 -3.44 15.63 17.70
N THR A 185 -4.64 15.08 17.90
CA THR A 185 -5.55 15.50 18.95
C THR A 185 -5.42 14.54 20.13
N TYR A 186 -5.55 15.03 21.36
CA TYR A 186 -5.42 14.20 22.55
C TYR A 186 -6.52 14.44 23.59
N GLU A 187 -6.82 13.41 24.37
CA GLU A 187 -7.83 13.40 25.44
C GLU A 187 -7.27 12.65 26.66
N PHE A 188 -7.32 13.26 27.84
CA PHE A 188 -6.91 12.66 29.11
C PHE A 188 -8.14 12.31 29.94
N ARG A 189 -8.40 11.02 30.18
CA ARG A 189 -9.60 10.58 30.93
C ARG A 189 -9.67 11.10 32.35
N GLU A 190 -8.54 11.15 33.05
CA GLU A 190 -8.48 11.59 34.45
C GLU A 190 -8.61 13.12 34.59
N GLY A 191 -8.38 13.88 33.52
CA GLY A 191 -8.34 15.35 33.55
C GLY A 191 -9.68 16.05 33.25
N GLY A 192 -10.70 15.32 32.78
CA GLY A 192 -12.01 15.86 32.42
C GLY A 192 -12.43 15.54 30.98
N ILE A 193 -13.69 15.86 30.65
CA ILE A 193 -14.28 15.53 29.35
C ILE A 193 -13.86 16.56 28.29
N GLY A 194 -13.18 16.10 27.24
CA GLY A 194 -12.99 16.86 26.00
C GLY A 194 -11.67 16.58 25.29
N ILE A 195 -11.68 16.80 23.98
CA ILE A 195 -10.55 16.54 23.07
C ILE A 195 -9.81 17.85 22.83
N CYS A 196 -8.51 17.90 23.12
CA CYS A 196 -7.66 19.03 22.77
C CYS A 196 -7.15 18.86 21.33
N ASP A 197 -7.56 19.80 20.46
CA ASP A 197 -7.09 19.96 19.10
C ASP A 197 -6.39 21.33 18.97
N ASN A 198 -5.06 21.32 19.08
CA ASN A 198 -4.22 22.52 18.96
C ASN A 198 -3.23 22.29 17.80
N PRO A 199 -3.10 23.19 16.81
CA PRO A 199 -2.25 23.02 15.62
C PRO A 199 -0.73 22.95 15.91
N ILE A 200 -0.30 23.22 17.15
CA ILE A 200 1.06 23.00 17.65
C ILE A 200 1.28 21.51 18.01
N SER A 201 0.22 20.75 18.31
CA SER A 201 0.29 19.35 18.71
C SER A 201 0.75 18.45 17.56
N ARG A 202 2.01 18.03 17.60
CA ARG A 202 2.68 17.35 16.48
C ARG A 202 3.49 16.15 16.94
N LEU A 203 3.32 15.04 16.25
CA LEU A 203 4.15 13.84 16.37
C LEU A 203 5.10 13.80 15.18
N VAL A 204 6.41 13.74 15.45
CA VAL A 204 7.47 13.68 14.44
C VAL A 204 8.33 12.46 14.73
N SER A 205 8.14 11.39 13.97
CA SER A 205 8.91 10.14 14.04
C SER A 205 9.67 9.96 12.74
N CYS A 206 10.83 10.61 12.68
CA CYS A 206 11.66 10.73 11.49
C CYS A 206 13.12 10.48 11.86
N PRO A 207 13.88 9.70 11.07
CA PRO A 207 15.28 9.45 11.36
C PRO A 207 16.10 10.74 11.21
N ASP A 208 17.11 10.90 12.05
CA ASP A 208 17.88 12.14 12.15
C ASP A 208 18.70 12.43 10.88
N PRO A 209 18.76 13.70 10.42
CA PRO A 209 19.59 14.08 9.28
C PRO A 209 21.08 14.08 9.67
N GLY A 210 21.83 13.04 9.28
CA GLY A 210 23.29 13.04 9.45
C GLY A 210 24.00 11.69 9.45
N THR A 211 23.27 10.56 9.53
CA THR A 211 23.86 9.21 9.54
C THR A 211 23.79 8.54 8.14
N PRO A 212 24.84 8.64 7.29
CA PRO A 212 24.76 8.21 5.89
C PRO A 212 24.62 6.69 5.66
N PHE A 213 24.71 5.86 6.71
CA PHE A 213 24.67 4.39 6.60
C PHE A 213 23.59 3.71 7.45
N GLU A 214 23.01 4.42 8.42
CA GLU A 214 22.02 3.90 9.36
C GLU A 214 20.93 4.96 9.59
N ALA A 215 19.94 4.97 8.68
CA ALA A 215 18.75 5.83 8.75
C ALA A 215 17.69 5.24 9.71
N VAL A 216 18.11 4.88 10.93
CA VAL A 216 17.27 4.19 11.90
C VAL A 216 16.37 5.22 12.61
N ASN A 217 15.07 4.99 12.55
CA ASN A 217 14.07 5.80 13.23
C ASN A 217 13.94 5.32 14.69
N GLU A 218 14.90 5.67 15.55
CA GLU A 218 14.97 5.17 16.94
C GLU A 218 14.14 5.98 17.95
N ARG A 219 13.81 7.22 17.59
CA ARG A 219 13.21 8.21 18.49
C ARG A 219 12.21 9.11 17.77
N PHE A 220 11.25 9.63 18.51
CA PHE A 220 10.22 10.52 18.02
C PHE A 220 9.83 11.59 19.03
N TRP A 221 9.49 12.75 18.50
CA TRP A 221 8.98 13.88 19.27
C TRP A 221 7.46 13.80 19.35
N MET A 222 6.91 14.06 20.53
CA MET A 222 5.51 14.47 20.68
C MET A 222 5.48 15.85 21.32
N THR A 223 5.03 16.84 20.58
CA THR A 223 4.75 18.19 21.10
C THR A 223 3.27 18.24 21.43
N TYR A 224 2.92 18.61 22.67
CA TYR A 224 1.54 18.83 23.14
C TYR A 224 1.36 20.35 23.23
N GLY A 225 0.29 20.87 22.63
CA GLY A 225 -0.13 22.25 22.83
C GLY A 225 -1.27 22.36 23.85
N TYR A 226 -1.23 23.39 24.68
CA TYR A 226 -2.29 23.76 25.62
C TYR A 226 -3.56 24.27 24.91
N CYS A 227 -4.72 23.82 25.37
CA CYS A 227 -6.05 24.23 24.91
C CYS A 227 -6.74 25.05 26.02
N ARG A 228 -7.05 26.32 25.73
CA ARG A 228 -7.58 27.27 26.74
C ARG A 228 -8.87 26.80 27.44
N ASP A 229 -9.71 26.05 26.72
CA ASP A 229 -11.00 25.58 27.21
C ASP A 229 -10.91 24.23 27.95
N LEU A 230 -9.69 23.66 28.08
CA LEU A 230 -9.45 22.34 28.67
C LEU A 230 -8.37 22.39 29.76
N VAL A 231 -8.80 22.27 31.02
CA VAL A 231 -7.92 22.24 32.21
C VAL A 231 -6.96 21.04 32.19
N SER A 232 -7.32 19.96 31.50
CA SER A 232 -6.51 18.75 31.30
C SER A 232 -5.37 18.92 30.28
N SER A 233 -5.40 19.97 29.47
CA SER A 233 -4.41 20.17 28.41
C SER A 233 -3.07 20.67 28.96
N ILE A 234 -1.98 20.31 28.30
CA ILE A 234 -0.61 20.60 28.75
C ILE A 234 0.26 21.12 27.60
N ASP A 235 1.15 22.07 27.91
CA ASP A 235 2.28 22.41 27.05
C ASP A 235 3.47 21.53 27.46
N ALA A 236 3.80 20.53 26.63
CA ALA A 236 4.88 19.59 26.90
C ALA A 236 5.53 19.11 25.59
N GLN A 237 6.82 18.77 25.64
CA GLN A 237 7.53 18.23 24.48
C GLN A 237 8.44 17.05 24.89
N PRO A 238 7.88 15.90 25.31
CA PRO A 238 8.68 14.68 25.50
C PRO A 238 9.40 14.24 24.23
N LEU A 239 10.58 13.65 24.42
CA LEU A 239 11.31 12.89 23.40
C LEU A 239 11.18 11.42 23.77
N TYR A 240 10.54 10.63 22.92
CA TYR A 240 10.36 9.20 23.16
C TYR A 240 11.32 8.38 22.31
N GLN A 241 12.02 7.47 22.95
CA GLN A 241 12.86 6.45 22.32
C GLN A 241 12.08 5.13 22.30
N CYS A 242 12.08 4.44 21.17
CA CYS A 242 11.40 3.15 21.04
C CYS A 242 12.23 2.02 21.66
N LEU A 243 11.57 1.18 22.44
CA LEU A 243 12.14 0.01 23.11
C LEU A 243 11.79 -1.31 22.40
N GLY A 244 10.95 -1.21 21.36
CA GLY A 244 10.45 -2.31 20.56
C GLY A 244 8.92 -2.44 20.64
N TYR A 245 8.39 -3.38 19.85
CA TYR A 245 6.96 -3.60 19.69
C TYR A 245 6.61 -5.08 19.63
N TRP A 246 5.36 -5.43 19.94
CA TRP A 246 4.83 -6.77 19.81
C TRP A 246 3.34 -6.73 19.47
N ILE A 247 2.82 -7.83 18.95
CA ILE A 247 1.42 -7.95 18.50
C ILE A 247 0.73 -9.00 19.36
N ASN A 248 -0.45 -8.69 19.89
CA ASN A 248 -1.29 -9.64 20.62
C ASN A 248 -2.19 -10.42 19.65
N GLU A 249 -2.77 -11.52 20.12
CA GLU A 249 -3.59 -12.43 19.29
C GLU A 249 -4.82 -11.75 18.65
N LYS A 250 -5.32 -10.69 19.29
CA LYS A 250 -6.42 -9.84 18.80
C LYS A 250 -6.02 -8.92 17.63
N GLY A 251 -4.74 -8.90 17.22
CA GLY A 251 -4.20 -7.99 16.20
C GLY A 251 -3.84 -6.60 16.72
N ASP A 252 -3.96 -6.36 18.03
CA ASP A 252 -3.52 -5.13 18.68
C ASP A 252 -1.98 -5.08 18.75
N VAL A 253 -1.41 -3.91 18.44
CA VAL A 253 0.04 -3.65 18.39
C VAL A 253 0.45 -2.80 19.59
N PHE A 254 1.27 -3.38 20.47
CA PHE A 254 1.84 -2.70 21.63
C PHE A 254 3.25 -2.19 21.30
N THR A 255 3.57 -0.98 21.74
CA THR A 255 4.89 -0.34 21.61
C THR A 255 5.36 0.09 22.99
N GLY A 256 6.55 -0.33 23.41
CA GLY A 256 7.20 0.21 24.61
C GLY A 256 8.04 1.43 24.26
N ILE A 257 7.91 2.51 25.05
CA ILE A 257 8.64 3.76 24.83
C ILE A 257 9.26 4.29 26.14
N ALA A 258 10.42 4.93 26.03
CA ALA A 258 11.10 5.62 27.12
C ALA A 258 11.22 7.12 26.84
N ASN A 259 10.87 7.97 27.79
CA ASN A 259 11.06 9.42 27.69
C ASN A 259 12.52 9.79 28.01
N GLU A 260 13.28 10.20 26.98
CA GLU A 260 14.70 10.53 27.09
C GLU A 260 14.94 11.82 27.91
N ARG A 261 13.98 12.75 27.92
CA ARG A 261 14.06 14.00 28.71
C ARG A 261 13.89 13.78 30.22
N VAL A 262 13.52 12.56 30.65
CA VAL A 262 13.38 12.21 32.07
C VAL A 262 14.69 11.59 32.58
N GLY A 263 15.25 12.20 33.63
CA GLY A 263 16.51 11.77 34.25
C GLY A 263 16.48 10.32 34.73
N SER A 264 17.65 9.69 34.79
CA SER A 264 17.86 8.26 35.07
C SER A 264 17.28 7.75 36.40
N GLU A 265 16.94 8.63 37.34
CA GLU A 265 16.40 8.27 38.65
C GLU A 265 14.86 8.21 38.69
N ARG A 266 14.16 8.79 37.69
CA ARG A 266 12.69 8.90 37.66
C ARG A 266 12.04 7.88 36.73
N TRP A 267 12.26 6.59 36.99
CA TRP A 267 11.74 5.48 36.19
C TRP A 267 10.22 5.53 35.94
N TYR A 268 9.45 5.96 36.95
CA TYR A 268 8.00 6.17 36.87
C TYR A 268 7.56 7.11 35.75
N ASP A 269 8.29 8.20 35.48
CA ASP A 269 7.95 9.17 34.44
C ASP A 269 8.58 8.81 33.08
N LYS A 270 9.46 7.80 33.08
CA LYS A 270 10.27 7.41 31.93
C LYS A 270 9.56 6.42 31.02
N PHE A 271 9.09 5.29 31.53
CA PHE A 271 8.55 4.21 30.70
C PHE A 271 7.05 4.31 30.49
N ARG A 272 6.59 4.11 29.24
CA ARG A 272 5.17 4.11 28.85
C ARG A 272 4.91 3.03 27.80
N CYS A 273 3.64 2.69 27.63
CA CYS A 273 3.13 1.82 26.57
C CYS A 273 2.24 2.64 25.63
N MET A 274 2.30 2.34 24.33
CA MET A 274 1.31 2.77 23.35
C MET A 274 0.66 1.55 22.71
N LEU A 275 -0.64 1.63 22.46
CA LEU A 275 -1.47 0.61 21.84
C LEU A 275 -2.13 1.17 20.58
N THR A 276 -1.99 0.49 19.46
CA THR A 276 -2.71 0.75 18.20
C THR A 276 -3.19 -0.56 17.58
N ARG A 277 -3.90 -0.52 16.44
CA ARG A 277 -4.36 -1.72 15.72
C ARG A 277 -4.13 -1.57 14.23
N GLN A 278 -3.85 -2.67 13.53
CA GLN A 278 -3.45 -2.67 12.12
C GLN A 278 -4.55 -2.19 11.15
N ASP A 279 -5.83 -2.35 11.52
CA ASP A 279 -7.01 -1.87 10.80
C ASP A 279 -7.30 -0.37 11.06
N GLN A 280 -6.94 0.13 12.25
CA GLN A 280 -7.20 1.50 12.72
C GLN A 280 -5.92 2.26 13.14
N PRO A 281 -4.90 2.38 12.26
CA PRO A 281 -3.61 3.00 12.57
C PRO A 281 -3.64 4.52 12.82
N GLN A 282 -4.83 5.12 12.96
CA GLN A 282 -5.02 6.52 13.38
C GLN A 282 -5.21 6.66 14.89
N TRP A 283 -5.66 5.60 15.57
CA TRP A 283 -6.03 5.63 16.98
C TRP A 283 -4.90 5.01 17.81
N PHE A 284 -4.51 5.72 18.87
CA PHE A 284 -3.51 5.30 19.82
C PHE A 284 -4.03 5.51 21.24
N ALA A 285 -3.90 4.49 22.08
CA ALA A 285 -4.04 4.63 23.52
C ALA A 285 -2.65 4.60 24.16
N LYS A 286 -2.37 5.52 25.08
CA LYS A 286 -1.10 5.66 25.78
C LYS A 286 -1.33 5.50 27.28
N SER A 287 -0.48 4.71 27.93
CA SER A 287 -0.56 4.48 29.38
C SER A 287 -0.13 5.72 30.16
N LEU A 288 -0.59 5.85 31.40
CA LEU A 288 -0.09 6.89 32.32
C LEU A 288 1.23 6.48 33.01
N PHE A 289 1.50 5.17 33.13
CA PHE A 289 2.64 4.58 33.85
C PHE A 289 3.29 3.43 33.04
N ALA A 290 4.26 2.75 33.62
CA ALA A 290 4.96 1.58 33.06
C ALA A 290 4.11 0.29 33.11
N GLU A 291 2.84 0.37 32.69
CA GLU A 291 1.83 -0.67 32.82
C GLU A 291 1.05 -0.76 31.50
N CYS A 292 1.27 -1.83 30.73
CA CYS A 292 0.62 -2.01 29.42
C CYS A 292 -0.72 -2.75 29.52
N SER A 293 -0.96 -3.50 30.59
CA SER A 293 -2.13 -4.34 30.80
C SER A 293 -3.45 -3.57 30.75
N ARG A 294 -3.49 -2.36 31.32
CA ARG A 294 -4.67 -1.46 31.33
C ARG A 294 -5.03 -0.85 29.97
N LEU A 295 -4.28 -1.14 28.91
CA LEU A 295 -4.62 -0.70 27.56
C LEU A 295 -5.43 -1.81 26.87
N TYR A 296 -6.76 -1.70 26.93
CA TYR A 296 -7.68 -2.69 26.34
C TYR A 296 -8.02 -2.42 24.87
N SER A 297 -8.02 -1.15 24.43
CA SER A 297 -8.31 -0.76 23.05
C SER A 297 -7.61 0.56 22.70
N PRO A 298 -7.22 0.79 21.44
CA PRO A 298 -6.71 2.10 20.99
C PRO A 298 -7.69 3.27 21.19
N THR A 299 -8.99 2.97 21.34
CA THR A 299 -10.05 3.95 21.60
C THR A 299 -10.37 4.13 23.09
N ASP A 300 -9.88 3.24 23.95
CA ASP A 300 -10.28 3.08 25.35
C ASP A 300 -9.02 2.96 26.23
N GLY A 301 -8.43 4.12 26.57
CA GLY A 301 -7.22 4.20 27.37
C GLY A 301 -7.11 5.50 28.16
N PRO A 302 -6.13 5.60 29.08
CA PRO A 302 -5.98 6.75 29.99
C PRO A 302 -5.68 8.06 29.25
N GLU A 303 -4.75 8.00 28.31
CA GLU A 303 -4.48 9.05 27.33
C GLU A 303 -4.83 8.48 25.95
N LYS A 304 -5.67 9.20 25.21
CA LYS A 304 -6.13 8.81 23.88
C LYS A 304 -5.62 9.83 22.89
N VAL A 305 -4.98 9.34 21.83
CA VAL A 305 -4.31 10.15 20.81
C VAL A 305 -4.84 9.72 19.44
N ILE A 306 -5.31 10.69 18.65
CA ILE A 306 -5.77 10.46 17.28
C ILE A 306 -4.81 11.22 16.35
N ILE A 307 -4.14 10.50 15.45
CA ILE A 307 -3.17 11.08 14.53
C ILE A 307 -3.78 11.31 13.14
N SER A 308 -3.42 12.44 12.54
CA SER A 308 -3.74 12.80 11.15
C SER A 308 -2.46 13.17 10.40
N PRO A 309 -2.18 12.59 9.22
CA PRO A 309 -0.92 12.84 8.51
C PRO A 309 -0.91 14.27 7.96
N ILE A 310 0.22 14.97 8.13
CA ILE A 310 0.41 16.34 7.67
C ILE A 310 1.57 16.47 6.69
N ILE A 311 1.66 17.63 6.05
CA ILE A 311 2.84 18.04 5.29
C ILE A 311 3.73 18.82 6.26
N PRO A 312 4.98 18.40 6.53
CA PRO A 312 5.82 19.04 7.55
C PRO A 312 6.28 20.44 7.12
N GLU A 313 6.60 20.61 5.84
CA GLU A 313 6.94 21.86 5.18
C GLU A 313 6.28 21.87 3.79
N VAL A 314 5.50 22.91 3.50
CA VAL A 314 4.91 23.08 2.16
C VAL A 314 5.96 23.78 1.28
N PRO A 315 6.53 23.11 0.25
CA PRO A 315 7.57 23.71 -0.56
C PRO A 315 6.98 24.80 -1.45
N THR A 316 7.73 25.89 -1.60
CA THR A 316 7.34 27.00 -2.48
C THR A 316 7.61 26.65 -3.95
N PRO A 317 6.68 26.93 -4.88
CA PRO A 317 6.91 26.75 -6.30
C PRO A 317 7.81 27.85 -6.86
N THR A 318 8.75 27.47 -7.72
CA THR A 318 9.63 28.41 -8.46
C THR A 318 9.45 28.32 -9.98
N CYS A 319 8.55 27.47 -10.46
CA CYS A 319 8.14 27.40 -11.86
C CYS A 319 6.66 27.02 -12.02
N PHE A 320 6.19 27.04 -13.27
CA PHE A 320 4.79 26.76 -13.62
C PHE A 320 4.69 25.67 -14.69
N PHE A 321 3.74 24.75 -14.53
CA PHE A 321 3.35 23.81 -15.57
C PHE A 321 2.55 24.53 -16.68
N PRO A 322 2.60 24.07 -17.94
CA PRO A 322 1.77 24.60 -19.03
C PRO A 322 0.27 24.54 -18.73
N ASP A 323 -0.47 25.57 -19.15
CA ASP A 323 -1.92 25.67 -18.93
C ASP A 323 -2.69 24.47 -19.52
N ASN A 324 -2.21 23.91 -20.65
CA ASN A 324 -2.77 22.70 -21.28
C ASN A 324 -2.77 21.45 -20.37
N PHE A 325 -1.95 21.41 -19.33
CA PHE A 325 -1.93 20.29 -18.39
C PHE A 325 -2.90 20.49 -17.22
N THR A 326 -3.48 21.69 -17.06
CA THR A 326 -4.36 21.97 -15.92
C THR A 326 -5.69 21.23 -16.02
N GLY A 327 -6.13 20.64 -14.91
CA GLY A 327 -7.36 19.85 -14.87
C GLY A 327 -7.27 18.63 -13.94
N GLU A 328 -8.31 17.81 -13.99
CA GLU A 328 -8.36 16.53 -13.28
C GLU A 328 -8.04 15.38 -14.25
N TRP A 329 -7.15 14.50 -13.82
CA TRP A 329 -6.61 13.40 -14.62
C TRP A 329 -6.65 12.09 -13.84
N VAL A 330 -6.81 10.97 -14.53
CA VAL A 330 -6.67 9.62 -13.98
C VAL A 330 -5.32 9.03 -14.40
N ASN A 331 -4.56 8.55 -13.41
CA ASN A 331 -3.29 7.88 -13.62
C ASN A 331 -3.49 6.38 -13.87
N THR A 332 -3.42 5.95 -15.12
CA THR A 332 -3.64 4.54 -15.47
C THR A 332 -2.57 3.60 -14.92
N ALA A 333 -1.40 4.12 -14.50
CA ALA A 333 -0.29 3.31 -13.99
C ALA A 333 -0.34 3.04 -12.47
N ASN A 334 -1.12 3.82 -11.72
CA ASN A 334 -1.18 3.76 -10.25
C ASN A 334 -2.59 3.45 -9.76
N VAL A 335 -3.14 2.31 -10.21
CA VAL A 335 -4.49 1.82 -9.84
C VAL A 335 -5.59 2.90 -10.06
N ASN A 336 -5.52 3.62 -11.19
CA ASN A 336 -6.42 4.74 -11.51
C ASN A 336 -6.43 5.88 -10.46
N ALA A 337 -5.28 6.19 -9.86
CA ALA A 337 -5.13 7.31 -8.93
C ALA A 337 -5.60 8.64 -9.55
N ARG A 338 -6.39 9.40 -8.80
CA ARG A 338 -6.88 10.73 -9.20
C ARG A 338 -5.74 11.74 -9.05
N THR A 339 -5.43 12.44 -10.12
CA THR A 339 -4.30 13.38 -10.23
C THR A 339 -4.83 14.74 -10.63
N ILE A 340 -4.75 15.73 -9.74
CA ILE A 340 -5.18 17.10 -10.00
C ILE A 340 -3.94 17.91 -10.36
N ILE A 341 -3.89 18.46 -11.58
CA ILE A 341 -2.79 19.29 -12.05
C ILE A 341 -3.23 20.76 -12.01
N ASN A 342 -2.52 21.54 -11.20
CA ASN A 342 -2.62 22.99 -11.15
C ASN A 342 -1.35 23.63 -11.75
N ALA A 343 -1.40 24.92 -12.04
CA ALA A 343 -0.26 25.64 -12.64
C ALA A 343 1.06 25.53 -11.84
N THR A 344 1.04 25.29 -10.53
CA THR A 344 2.25 25.20 -9.68
C THR A 344 2.55 23.81 -9.12
N HIS A 345 1.55 22.93 -9.06
CA HIS A 345 1.65 21.65 -8.36
C HIS A 345 0.75 20.57 -8.96
N ILE A 346 1.20 19.33 -8.86
CA ILE A 346 0.41 18.13 -9.18
C ILE A 346 0.10 17.42 -7.86
N HIS A 347 -1.18 17.15 -7.61
CA HIS A 347 -1.66 16.44 -6.43
C HIS A 347 -2.21 15.07 -6.84
N GLU A 348 -1.49 14.01 -6.49
CA GLU A 348 -1.86 12.62 -6.79
C GLU A 348 -2.43 11.93 -5.54
N ILE A 349 -3.66 11.42 -5.66
CA ILE A 349 -4.39 10.71 -4.62
C ILE A 349 -4.49 9.24 -5.05
N SER A 350 -3.73 8.38 -4.38
CA SER A 350 -3.58 6.96 -4.73
C SER A 350 -4.05 6.04 -3.60
N GLN A 351 -4.63 4.89 -3.95
CA GLN A 351 -5.01 3.87 -2.97
C GLN A 351 -3.77 3.05 -2.58
N VAL A 352 -3.46 2.95 -1.29
CA VAL A 352 -2.39 2.08 -0.80
C VAL A 352 -2.97 0.77 -0.30
N ASN A 353 -2.73 -0.30 -1.05
CA ASN A 353 -3.01 -1.66 -0.62
C ASN A 353 -2.41 -1.88 0.79
N ASN A 354 -3.21 -2.49 1.68
CA ASN A 354 -2.90 -2.89 3.07
C ASN A 354 -3.16 -1.88 4.20
N ARG A 355 -3.58 -0.62 3.97
CA ARG A 355 -3.87 0.32 5.09
C ARG A 355 -5.19 1.10 5.03
N GLY A 356 -5.95 1.00 3.94
CA GLY A 356 -7.21 1.74 3.77
C GLY A 356 -7.06 3.27 3.64
N TRP A 357 -5.85 3.81 3.78
CA TRP A 357 -5.55 5.22 3.60
C TRP A 357 -5.33 5.56 2.12
N LEU A 358 -5.86 6.71 1.72
CA LEU A 358 -5.46 7.38 0.48
C LEU A 358 -4.11 8.05 0.72
N ARG A 359 -3.11 7.75 -0.13
CA ARG A 359 -1.82 8.42 -0.16
C ARG A 359 -1.93 9.65 -1.05
N GLU A 360 -2.02 10.81 -0.39
CA GLU A 360 -1.90 12.14 -0.99
C GLU A 360 -0.43 12.49 -1.19
N THR A 361 0.00 12.68 -2.44
CA THR A 361 1.35 13.06 -2.82
C THR A 361 1.32 14.36 -3.62
N TYR A 362 2.11 15.34 -3.19
CA TYR A 362 2.20 16.65 -3.83
C TYR A 362 3.55 16.79 -4.54
N TYR A 363 3.51 17.14 -5.83
CA TYR A 363 4.67 17.42 -6.65
C TYR A 363 4.69 18.91 -7.00
N VAL A 364 5.61 19.67 -6.42
CA VAL A 364 5.67 21.14 -6.61
C VAL A 364 6.79 21.50 -7.57
N CYS A 365 6.49 22.31 -8.59
CA CYS A 365 7.43 22.69 -9.65
C CYS A 365 8.62 23.48 -9.06
N GLN A 366 9.86 23.05 -9.35
CA GLN A 366 11.09 23.74 -8.94
C GLN A 366 11.86 24.31 -10.14
N GLN A 367 12.13 23.51 -11.17
CA GLN A 367 12.86 23.95 -12.35
C GLN A 367 12.37 23.23 -13.62
N ILE A 368 12.51 23.88 -14.78
CA ILE A 368 12.05 23.35 -16.08
C ILE A 368 13.21 23.36 -17.07
N SER A 369 13.29 22.31 -17.89
CA SER A 369 14.17 22.24 -19.04
C SER A 369 13.49 21.51 -20.20
N ARG A 370 13.03 22.27 -21.20
CA ARG A 370 12.31 21.78 -22.38
C ARG A 370 11.01 21.02 -22.02
N GLN A 371 11.07 19.70 -21.92
CA GLN A 371 9.97 18.78 -21.59
C GLN A 371 10.13 18.15 -20.20
N GLN A 372 11.28 18.40 -19.55
CA GLN A 372 11.63 17.90 -18.22
C GLN A 372 11.32 18.93 -17.14
N TYR A 373 10.76 18.47 -16.03
CA TYR A 373 10.30 19.28 -14.90
C TYR A 373 10.87 18.66 -13.62
N LEU A 374 11.80 19.36 -12.98
CA LEU A 374 12.25 19.04 -11.63
C LEU A 374 11.15 19.45 -10.65
N VAL A 375 10.66 18.50 -9.86
CA VAL A 375 9.64 18.72 -8.84
C VAL A 375 10.14 18.29 -7.46
N LYS A 376 9.78 19.07 -6.43
CA LYS A 376 9.93 18.66 -5.03
C LYS A 376 8.66 17.89 -4.64
N THR A 377 8.83 16.60 -4.38
CA THR A 377 7.79 15.64 -4.00
C THR A 377 7.66 15.62 -2.50
N VAL A 378 6.43 15.76 -2.00
CA VAL A 378 6.10 15.67 -0.57
C VAL A 378 4.85 14.81 -0.40
N THR A 379 4.98 13.66 0.24
CA THR A 379 3.84 12.83 0.60
C THR A 379 3.32 13.27 1.97
N LYS A 380 2.00 13.41 2.10
CA LYS A 380 1.35 13.68 3.37
C LYS A 380 1.66 12.56 4.37
N GLY A 381 2.22 12.91 5.52
CA GLY A 381 2.66 11.96 6.54
C GLY A 381 4.09 11.45 6.38
N GLU A 382 4.79 11.64 5.26
CA GLU A 382 6.21 11.24 5.16
C GLU A 382 7.14 12.28 5.82
N CYS A 383 8.35 11.82 6.16
CA CYS A 383 9.37 12.63 6.84
C CYS A 383 10.24 13.48 5.90
N PHE A 384 10.47 12.98 4.69
CA PHE A 384 11.41 13.56 3.74
C PHE A 384 10.68 14.00 2.48
N SER A 385 11.19 15.08 1.90
CA SER A 385 10.84 15.46 0.54
C SER A 385 11.92 14.96 -0.43
N TYR A 386 11.50 14.70 -1.66
CA TYR A 386 12.35 14.11 -2.69
C TYR A 386 12.30 14.92 -3.97
N TYR A 387 13.45 15.19 -4.58
CA TYR A 387 13.48 15.63 -5.97
C TYR A 387 13.19 14.45 -6.89
N ILE A 388 12.25 14.67 -7.82
CA ILE A 388 11.90 13.76 -8.91
C ILE A 388 11.89 14.60 -10.19
N CYS A 389 12.32 14.02 -11.30
CA CYS A 389 12.11 14.60 -12.62
C CYS A 389 10.89 13.98 -13.27
N PHE A 390 9.93 14.80 -13.67
CA PHE A 390 8.93 14.43 -14.66
C PHE A 390 9.45 14.76 -16.05
N ASP A 391 9.13 13.93 -17.04
CA ASP A 391 9.27 14.29 -18.45
C ASP A 391 7.95 14.04 -19.16
N PHE A 392 7.38 15.11 -19.72
CA PHE A 392 6.03 15.15 -20.25
C PHE A 392 6.02 15.20 -21.78
N LYS A 393 5.12 14.42 -22.38
CA LYS A 393 4.80 14.45 -23.80
C LYS A 393 3.31 14.58 -23.97
N ASP A 394 2.89 15.78 -24.34
CA ASP A 394 1.56 15.99 -24.90
C ASP A 394 1.41 15.12 -26.15
N ARG A 395 0.33 14.33 -26.21
CA ARG A 395 -0.01 13.49 -27.36
C ARG A 395 -1.31 13.92 -27.99
N HIS A 396 -2.33 14.18 -27.16
CA HIS A 396 -3.67 14.55 -27.58
C HIS A 396 -4.30 15.39 -26.45
N HIS A 397 -5.26 16.25 -26.80
CA HIS A 397 -6.07 17.07 -25.87
C HIS A 397 -6.43 16.46 -24.50
N ASN A 398 -6.78 15.16 -24.43
CA ASN A 398 -7.14 14.47 -23.17
C ASN A 398 -6.08 13.44 -22.70
N ILE A 399 -4.90 13.37 -23.35
CA ILE A 399 -3.91 12.31 -23.15
C ILE A 399 -2.51 12.91 -23.00
N LEU A 400 -2.04 12.91 -21.77
CA LEU A 400 -0.70 13.35 -21.39
C LEU A 400 0.17 12.13 -21.06
N ARG A 401 1.20 11.87 -21.86
CA ARG A 401 2.20 10.83 -21.56
C ARG A 401 3.24 11.42 -20.62
N TYR A 402 3.64 10.67 -19.60
CA TYR A 402 4.65 11.11 -18.65
C TYR A 402 5.60 9.98 -18.24
N ARG A 403 6.78 10.33 -17.70
CA ARG A 403 7.65 9.41 -16.95
C ARG A 403 8.20 10.12 -15.72
N LYS A 404 8.44 9.36 -14.64
CA LYS A 404 9.04 9.83 -13.38
C LYS A 404 10.45 9.24 -13.25
N SER A 405 11.42 10.03 -12.77
CA SER A 405 12.73 9.50 -12.37
C SER A 405 12.65 8.73 -11.05
N LYS A 406 13.75 8.09 -10.66
CA LYS A 406 14.02 7.72 -9.26
C LYS A 406 13.91 8.95 -8.35
N SER A 407 13.54 8.72 -7.10
CA SER A 407 13.49 9.75 -6.05
C SER A 407 14.86 9.97 -5.42
N PHE A 408 15.26 11.24 -5.34
CA PHE A 408 16.50 11.68 -4.69
C PHE A 408 16.14 12.53 -3.47
N MET A 409 16.71 12.25 -2.30
CA MET A 409 16.32 12.95 -1.07
C MET A 409 16.76 14.42 -1.11
N SER A 410 15.84 15.36 -0.87
CA SER A 410 16.07 16.77 -1.20
C SER A 410 17.22 17.40 -0.39
N ASN A 411 17.35 16.99 0.87
CA ASN A 411 18.37 17.47 1.81
C ASN A 411 19.82 17.24 1.35
N VAL A 412 20.05 16.29 0.44
CA VAL A 412 21.38 16.05 -0.19
C VAL A 412 21.76 17.18 -1.16
N TYR A 413 20.77 17.92 -1.65
CA TYR A 413 20.88 18.97 -2.68
C TYR A 413 20.63 20.39 -2.15
N ASP A 414 20.28 20.55 -0.87
CA ASP A 414 20.01 21.88 -0.30
C ASP A 414 21.28 22.77 -0.19
N ASP A 415 22.50 22.19 -0.26
CA ASP A 415 23.74 22.93 -0.61
C ASP A 415 23.82 23.18 -2.13
N LEU A 416 22.86 23.97 -2.62
CA LEU A 416 22.70 24.39 -4.02
C LEU A 416 23.93 25.12 -4.59
N SER A 417 24.89 25.51 -3.75
CA SER A 417 26.12 26.20 -4.17
C SER A 417 27.08 25.33 -4.99
N LYS A 418 26.91 23.99 -4.96
CA LYS A 418 27.85 23.02 -5.55
C LYS A 418 27.23 22.01 -6.52
N ARG A 419 25.91 21.82 -6.52
CA ARG A 419 25.22 20.86 -7.38
C ARG A 419 23.90 21.41 -7.92
N ASP A 420 23.71 21.26 -9.23
CA ASP A 420 22.43 21.52 -9.89
C ASP A 420 21.57 20.22 -9.83
N PRO A 421 20.48 20.20 -9.04
CA PRO A 421 19.63 19.03 -8.92
C PRO A 421 18.93 18.68 -10.25
N LEU A 422 18.70 19.65 -11.15
CA LEU A 422 18.09 19.39 -12.45
C LEU A 422 18.97 18.44 -13.27
N TYR A 423 20.28 18.71 -13.35
CA TYR A 423 21.19 17.92 -14.18
C TYR A 423 21.32 16.47 -13.70
N GLU A 424 21.43 16.24 -12.39
CA GLU A 424 21.54 14.89 -11.83
C GLU A 424 20.21 14.12 -11.87
N VAL A 425 19.11 14.74 -11.40
CA VAL A 425 17.81 14.07 -11.24
C VAL A 425 17.10 13.86 -12.59
N CYS A 426 17.23 14.79 -13.54
CA CYS A 426 16.69 14.64 -14.90
C CYS A 426 17.64 13.95 -15.89
N SER A 427 18.79 13.43 -15.43
CA SER A 427 19.68 12.62 -16.27
C SER A 427 18.96 11.35 -16.77
N TRP A 428 19.30 10.89 -17.99
CA TRP A 428 18.63 9.73 -18.60
C TRP A 428 18.77 8.45 -17.76
N THR A 429 19.90 8.28 -17.07
CA THR A 429 20.16 7.18 -16.13
C THR A 429 19.25 7.17 -14.90
N SER A 430 18.70 8.33 -14.52
CA SER A 430 17.79 8.46 -13.37
C SER A 430 16.38 7.96 -13.66
N PHE A 431 15.99 7.78 -14.93
CA PHE A 431 14.70 7.20 -15.32
C PHE A 431 14.67 5.66 -15.34
N GLY A 432 15.77 5.00 -14.93
CA GLY A 432 15.93 3.55 -15.00
C GLY A 432 16.56 3.09 -16.31
N ASN A 433 17.27 1.96 -16.26
CA ASN A 433 18.02 1.39 -17.39
C ASN A 433 17.28 0.22 -18.06
N ASP A 434 15.97 0.07 -17.81
CA ASP A 434 15.19 -1.04 -18.36
C ASP A 434 15.04 -0.89 -19.87
N ALA A 435 15.46 -1.90 -20.63
CA ALA A 435 15.36 -1.91 -22.09
C ALA A 435 13.90 -1.78 -22.61
N ASN A 436 12.93 -2.03 -21.72
CA ASN A 436 11.49 -1.98 -21.95
C ASN A 436 10.87 -0.65 -21.45
N TRP A 437 11.62 0.44 -21.49
CA TRP A 437 11.18 1.79 -21.11
C TRP A 437 9.99 2.31 -21.93
N LYS A 438 8.84 2.53 -21.29
CA LYS A 438 7.69 3.26 -21.87
C LYS A 438 7.18 4.32 -20.90
N TYR A 439 6.57 5.37 -21.45
CA TYR A 439 5.86 6.38 -20.68
C TYR A 439 4.61 5.75 -20.03
N GLN A 440 4.10 6.39 -18.98
CA GLN A 440 2.79 6.16 -18.36
C GLN A 440 1.76 7.14 -18.96
N VAL A 441 0.47 6.98 -18.66
CA VAL A 441 -0.61 7.82 -19.22
C VAL A 441 -1.38 8.50 -18.10
N PHE A 442 -1.57 9.81 -18.23
CA PHE A 442 -2.66 10.55 -17.60
C PHE A 442 -3.77 10.74 -18.64
N VAL A 443 -5.01 10.43 -18.27
CA VAL A 443 -6.22 10.65 -19.09
C VAL A 443 -7.10 11.67 -18.39
N LEU A 444 -7.59 12.69 -19.11
CA LEU A 444 -8.47 13.71 -18.53
C LEU A 444 -9.79 13.09 -18.05
N ASP A 445 -10.29 13.50 -16.87
CA ASP A 445 -11.53 12.99 -16.28
C ASP A 445 -12.48 14.14 -15.85
N PRO A 446 -13.69 14.25 -16.42
CA PRO A 446 -14.19 13.50 -17.58
C PRO A 446 -13.46 13.90 -18.88
N PRO A 447 -13.22 12.97 -19.82
CA PRO A 447 -12.56 13.29 -21.08
C PRO A 447 -13.50 14.07 -22.00
N ALA A 448 -12.97 15.09 -22.69
CA ALA A 448 -13.71 15.76 -23.76
C ALA A 448 -13.95 14.77 -24.91
N PRO A 449 -15.16 14.65 -25.49
CA PRO A 449 -15.41 13.77 -26.62
C PRO A 449 -14.59 14.20 -27.85
N VAL A 450 -13.76 13.30 -28.37
CA VAL A 450 -12.94 13.52 -29.56
C VAL A 450 -13.30 12.52 -30.65
N GLU A 451 -13.02 12.87 -31.89
CA GLU A 451 -13.29 11.99 -33.03
C GLU A 451 -12.55 10.65 -32.90
N CYS A 452 -13.23 9.55 -33.19
CA CYS A 452 -12.62 8.23 -33.18
C CYS A 452 -11.64 8.06 -34.35
N PRO A 453 -10.53 7.31 -34.16
CA PRO A 453 -9.48 7.17 -35.17
C PRO A 453 -9.94 6.42 -36.43
N PHE A 454 -11.05 5.69 -36.37
CA PHE A 454 -11.70 5.12 -37.54
C PHE A 454 -13.21 5.31 -37.46
N THR A 455 -13.85 5.35 -38.63
CA THR A 455 -15.32 5.43 -38.79
C THR A 455 -15.79 4.30 -39.70
N GLY A 456 -17.10 4.05 -39.74
CA GLY A 456 -17.69 3.01 -40.57
C GLY A 456 -18.64 2.08 -39.82
N MET A 457 -19.28 1.20 -40.59
CA MET A 457 -20.22 0.19 -40.11
C MET A 457 -19.61 -1.20 -40.28
N TRP A 458 -19.39 -1.90 -39.16
CA TRP A 458 -18.61 -3.13 -39.12
C TRP A 458 -19.41 -4.27 -38.48
N THR A 459 -19.15 -5.49 -38.93
CA THR A 459 -19.47 -6.71 -38.17
C THR A 459 -18.23 -7.18 -37.44
N PHE A 460 -18.39 -7.74 -36.23
CA PHE A 460 -17.23 -8.07 -35.41
C PHE A 460 -17.16 -9.52 -34.95
N LYS A 461 -15.96 -10.10 -35.00
CA LYS A 461 -15.62 -11.39 -34.37
C LYS A 461 -14.73 -11.12 -33.17
N GLN A 462 -14.95 -11.84 -32.07
CA GLN A 462 -14.20 -11.65 -30.83
C GLN A 462 -13.54 -12.93 -30.33
N VAL A 463 -12.33 -12.80 -29.79
CA VAL A 463 -11.52 -13.87 -29.17
C VAL A 463 -10.87 -13.28 -27.93
N GLY A 464 -10.94 -13.95 -26.78
CA GLY A 464 -10.42 -13.41 -25.53
C GLY A 464 -10.75 -14.27 -24.32
N GLN A 465 -10.55 -13.72 -23.13
CA GLN A 465 -10.97 -14.38 -21.88
C GLN A 465 -12.51 -14.43 -21.79
N PRO A 466 -13.12 -15.51 -21.26
CA PRO A 466 -14.59 -15.66 -21.22
C PRO A 466 -15.33 -14.49 -20.55
N ASN A 467 -14.75 -13.93 -19.48
CA ASN A 467 -15.32 -12.82 -18.73
C ASN A 467 -15.09 -11.44 -19.38
N SER A 468 -14.23 -11.38 -20.39
CA SER A 468 -13.84 -10.14 -21.10
C SER A 468 -14.55 -9.98 -22.44
N LEU A 469 -15.19 -11.03 -22.97
CA LEU A 469 -15.99 -10.96 -24.18
C LEU A 469 -17.11 -9.92 -24.03
N ILE A 470 -17.40 -9.20 -25.12
CA ILE A 470 -18.57 -8.33 -25.23
C ILE A 470 -19.81 -9.22 -25.18
N GLN A 471 -20.65 -8.99 -24.18
CA GLN A 471 -21.91 -9.69 -23.93
C GLN A 471 -23.07 -8.72 -24.07
N THR A 472 -24.28 -9.23 -24.18
CA THR A 472 -25.48 -8.38 -24.24
C THR A 472 -25.69 -7.66 -22.92
N ARG A 473 -25.90 -6.35 -22.96
CA ARG A 473 -25.89 -5.46 -21.80
C ARG A 473 -27.07 -4.51 -21.84
N ILE A 474 -27.87 -4.51 -20.78
CA ILE A 474 -28.94 -3.53 -20.61
C ILE A 474 -28.38 -2.31 -19.87
N ARG A 475 -28.35 -1.17 -20.57
CA ARG A 475 -27.96 0.13 -20.00
C ARG A 475 -29.11 0.69 -19.17
N GLY A 476 -28.81 1.25 -17.99
CA GLY A 476 -29.82 1.83 -17.09
C GLY A 476 -30.68 0.83 -16.28
N GLY A 477 -30.42 -0.48 -16.36
CA GLY A 477 -31.08 -1.48 -15.52
C GLY A 477 -32.35 -2.08 -16.11
N ILE A 478 -33.53 -1.56 -15.77
CA ILE A 478 -34.82 -2.10 -16.24
C ILE A 478 -35.17 -1.45 -17.59
N THR A 479 -35.29 -2.25 -18.65
CA THR A 479 -35.75 -1.76 -19.95
C THR A 479 -37.23 -1.34 -19.90
N PRO A 480 -37.63 -0.28 -20.64
CA PRO A 480 -39.05 0.11 -20.75
C PRO A 480 -39.92 -0.90 -21.53
N ARG A 481 -39.30 -1.91 -22.16
CA ARG A 481 -39.95 -3.08 -22.77
C ARG A 481 -39.09 -4.31 -22.49
N PRO A 482 -39.63 -5.45 -22.03
CA PRO A 482 -38.82 -6.64 -21.74
C PRO A 482 -38.09 -7.13 -23.00
N ARG A 483 -36.84 -7.61 -22.85
CA ARG A 483 -36.05 -8.26 -23.91
C ARG A 483 -36.55 -9.70 -24.23
N ASP A 484 -37.74 -10.05 -23.74
CA ASP A 484 -38.38 -11.33 -24.06
C ASP A 484 -38.71 -11.43 -25.54
N HIS A 485 -38.61 -12.64 -26.07
CA HIS A 485 -39.04 -13.04 -27.42
C HIS A 485 -40.57 -13.04 -27.54
N GLY A 486 -41.20 -11.89 -27.26
CA GLY A 486 -42.63 -11.70 -27.36
C GLY A 486 -43.12 -11.98 -28.78
N TRP A 487 -44.15 -12.82 -28.87
CA TRP A 487 -44.83 -13.42 -30.04
C TRP A 487 -44.97 -12.60 -31.35
N TYR A 488 -44.74 -11.29 -31.33
CA TYR A 488 -45.05 -10.37 -32.41
C TYR A 488 -43.85 -10.06 -33.33
N ILE A 489 -42.62 -10.02 -32.80
CA ILE A 489 -41.42 -9.64 -33.56
C ILE A 489 -40.18 -10.37 -33.00
N THR A 490 -39.78 -11.46 -33.64
CA THR A 490 -38.48 -12.13 -33.39
C THR A 490 -37.61 -12.03 -34.63
N CYS A 491 -36.37 -11.55 -34.48
CA CYS A 491 -35.38 -11.62 -35.54
C CYS A 491 -35.10 -13.09 -35.90
N ASP A 492 -35.10 -13.43 -37.19
CA ASP A 492 -34.61 -14.74 -37.65
C ASP A 492 -33.10 -14.82 -37.28
N PRO A 493 -32.66 -15.88 -36.55
CA PRO A 493 -31.26 -16.05 -36.15
C PRO A 493 -30.25 -15.96 -37.30
N LYS A 494 -30.66 -16.20 -38.55
CA LYS A 494 -29.83 -16.02 -39.76
C LYS A 494 -29.41 -14.57 -40.00
N TYR A 495 -30.19 -13.60 -39.53
CA TYR A 495 -29.95 -12.15 -39.69
C TYR A 495 -29.42 -11.49 -38.41
N MET A 496 -29.13 -12.29 -37.38
CA MET A 496 -28.60 -11.86 -36.10
C MET A 496 -27.07 -11.76 -36.19
N VAL A 497 -26.54 -10.55 -36.09
CA VAL A 497 -25.11 -10.25 -36.31
C VAL A 497 -24.55 -9.40 -35.17
N SER A 498 -23.28 -9.58 -34.84
CA SER A 498 -22.54 -8.64 -33.99
C SER A 498 -22.19 -7.40 -34.81
N GLN A 499 -22.48 -6.20 -34.29
CA GLN A 499 -22.35 -4.93 -35.00
C GLN A 499 -21.50 -3.94 -34.19
N TRP A 500 -20.67 -3.18 -34.91
CA TRP A 500 -19.86 -2.09 -34.37
C TRP A 500 -20.02 -0.87 -35.30
N THR A 501 -20.55 0.24 -34.80
CA THR A 501 -20.90 1.41 -35.62
C THR A 501 -20.26 2.69 -35.11
N ILE A 502 -19.80 3.51 -36.06
CA ILE A 502 -19.17 4.82 -35.85
C ILE A 502 -19.56 5.71 -37.04
N CYS A 503 -20.74 6.34 -36.98
CA CYS A 503 -21.41 6.96 -38.13
C CYS A 503 -22.04 8.32 -37.79
N GLY A 504 -22.23 9.18 -38.81
CA GLY A 504 -23.00 10.43 -38.74
C GLY A 504 -22.52 11.40 -37.65
N ASP A 505 -23.46 12.03 -36.93
CA ASP A 505 -23.16 12.97 -35.84
C ASP A 505 -22.46 12.34 -34.61
N GLN A 506 -22.25 11.01 -34.60
CA GLN A 506 -21.74 10.24 -33.46
C GLN A 506 -20.32 9.70 -33.66
N THR A 507 -19.53 10.23 -34.60
CA THR A 507 -18.12 9.83 -34.85
C THR A 507 -17.17 9.97 -33.66
N LYS A 508 -17.61 10.57 -32.54
CA LYS A 508 -16.89 10.68 -31.26
C LYS A 508 -17.14 9.51 -30.29
N ALA A 509 -17.99 8.57 -30.64
CA ALA A 509 -18.26 7.37 -29.87
C ALA A 509 -18.35 6.14 -30.77
N MET A 510 -17.94 4.99 -30.23
CA MET A 510 -18.11 3.70 -30.87
C MET A 510 -19.23 2.94 -30.18
N LEU A 511 -20.23 2.54 -30.95
CA LEU A 511 -21.35 1.74 -30.46
C LEU A 511 -21.05 0.28 -30.77
N ALA A 512 -21.22 -0.60 -29.77
CA ALA A 512 -20.95 -2.02 -29.92
C ALA A 512 -22.15 -2.84 -29.44
N ASP A 513 -22.67 -3.68 -30.33
CA ASP A 513 -23.81 -4.56 -30.10
C ASP A 513 -23.44 -6.02 -30.34
N ARG A 514 -23.62 -6.85 -29.32
CA ARG A 514 -23.32 -8.28 -29.45
C ARG A 514 -24.33 -8.98 -30.36
N GLU A 515 -25.57 -8.48 -30.37
CA GLU A 515 -26.73 -9.08 -31.03
C GLU A 515 -27.62 -8.02 -31.72
N TYR A 516 -27.24 -7.59 -32.91
CA TYR A 516 -28.03 -6.69 -33.75
C TYR A 516 -28.88 -7.46 -34.76
N CYS A 517 -30.13 -7.03 -34.96
CA CYS A 517 -31.01 -7.61 -35.98
C CYS A 517 -30.86 -6.89 -37.33
N ARG A 518 -30.21 -7.53 -38.32
CA ARG A 518 -30.09 -7.00 -39.69
C ARG A 518 -31.33 -7.27 -40.55
N GLN A 519 -32.38 -7.86 -40.00
CA GLN A 519 -33.58 -8.20 -40.75
C GLN A 519 -34.38 -6.93 -41.09
N LEU A 520 -34.83 -6.84 -42.35
CA LEU A 520 -35.73 -5.80 -42.84
C LEU A 520 -37.15 -6.35 -42.92
N ASP A 521 -38.13 -5.46 -42.77
CA ASP A 521 -39.53 -5.74 -43.06
C ASP A 521 -39.80 -5.75 -44.59
N PRO A 522 -41.03 -6.11 -45.04
CA PRO A 522 -41.37 -6.10 -46.47
C PRO A 522 -41.35 -4.72 -47.15
N TYR A 523 -41.25 -3.63 -46.39
CA TYR A 523 -41.15 -2.25 -46.88
C TYR A 523 -39.69 -1.77 -46.96
N GLY A 524 -38.73 -2.58 -46.50
CA GLY A 524 -37.30 -2.26 -46.46
C GLY A 524 -36.87 -1.52 -45.19
N THR A 525 -37.75 -1.33 -44.22
CA THR A 525 -37.43 -0.69 -42.93
C THR A 525 -36.79 -1.70 -41.96
N PRO A 526 -35.83 -1.30 -41.11
CA PRO A 526 -35.30 -2.17 -40.05
C PRO A 526 -36.39 -2.65 -39.11
N ILE A 527 -36.35 -3.93 -38.75
CA ILE A 527 -37.26 -4.49 -37.76
C ILE A 527 -36.81 -4.05 -36.36
N GLY A 528 -37.49 -3.04 -35.80
CA GLY A 528 -37.13 -2.36 -34.54
C GLY A 528 -37.24 -3.21 -33.26
N VAL A 529 -36.41 -4.24 -33.15
CA VAL A 529 -36.15 -4.97 -31.90
C VAL A 529 -35.08 -4.20 -31.12
N TYR A 530 -35.52 -3.44 -30.11
CA TYR A 530 -34.69 -2.79 -29.08
C TYR A 530 -33.37 -2.15 -29.57
N GLU A 531 -33.46 -1.00 -30.24
CA GLU A 531 -32.34 -0.30 -30.90
C GLU A 531 -31.43 0.52 -29.95
N GLN A 532 -31.18 0.04 -28.72
CA GLN A 532 -30.19 0.67 -27.85
C GLN A 532 -28.89 -0.14 -27.84
N PRO A 533 -27.72 0.48 -28.06
CA PRO A 533 -26.46 -0.24 -28.11
C PRO A 533 -26.09 -0.83 -26.74
N ASP A 534 -25.60 -2.08 -26.73
CA ASP A 534 -25.13 -2.77 -25.51
C ASP A 534 -24.02 -1.95 -24.81
N TYR A 535 -23.06 -1.38 -25.57
CA TYR A 535 -21.99 -0.50 -25.07
C TYR A 535 -21.84 0.79 -25.89
N ILE A 536 -21.48 1.89 -25.21
CA ILE A 536 -21.06 3.14 -25.83
C ILE A 536 -19.65 3.48 -25.33
N TYR A 537 -18.65 3.31 -26.20
CA TYR A 537 -17.27 3.67 -25.95
C TYR A 537 -17.00 5.07 -26.49
N GLN A 538 -17.07 6.10 -25.65
CA GLN A 538 -16.69 7.46 -26.05
C GLN A 538 -15.18 7.49 -26.32
N CYS A 539 -14.76 8.02 -27.47
CA CYS A 539 -13.34 8.17 -27.77
C CYS A 539 -12.77 9.33 -26.93
N ALA A 540 -11.73 9.04 -26.15
CA ALA A 540 -11.02 10.02 -25.32
C ALA A 540 -9.75 10.53 -26.03
N GLY A 541 -9.12 9.70 -26.86
CA GLY A 541 -8.03 10.13 -27.75
C GLY A 541 -7.17 8.97 -28.21
N TYR A 542 -6.32 9.23 -29.20
CA TYR A 542 -5.46 8.23 -29.82
C TYR A 542 -4.08 8.82 -30.17
N TRP A 543 -3.06 7.98 -30.25
CA TRP A 543 -1.71 8.37 -30.65
C TRP A 543 -0.89 7.18 -31.15
N ARG A 544 0.16 7.45 -31.95
CA ARG A 544 1.13 6.44 -32.38
C ARG A 544 2.42 6.52 -31.56
N GLU A 545 2.91 5.37 -31.11
CA GLU A 545 4.18 5.23 -30.38
C GLU A 545 4.79 3.83 -30.65
N ASP A 546 6.10 3.76 -30.84
CA ASP A 546 6.84 2.52 -31.16
C ASP A 546 6.19 1.71 -32.30
N SER A 547 5.84 2.41 -33.39
CA SER A 547 5.07 1.96 -34.56
C SER A 547 3.65 1.43 -34.33
N ARG A 548 3.17 1.32 -33.08
CA ARG A 548 1.82 0.88 -32.72
C ARG A 548 0.87 2.07 -32.51
N SER A 549 -0.40 1.90 -32.84
CA SER A 549 -1.44 2.91 -32.62
C SER A 549 -2.28 2.54 -31.40
N TYR A 550 -2.39 3.49 -30.48
CA TYR A 550 -3.12 3.34 -29.22
C TYR A 550 -4.35 4.25 -29.21
N LEU A 551 -5.45 3.76 -28.66
CA LEU A 551 -6.72 4.46 -28.49
C LEU A 551 -7.18 4.27 -27.05
N ILE A 552 -7.60 5.34 -26.38
CA ILE A 552 -8.27 5.26 -25.08
C ILE A 552 -9.74 5.63 -25.26
N THR A 553 -10.61 4.82 -24.67
CA THR A 553 -12.06 5.00 -24.66
C THR A 553 -12.59 5.10 -23.24
N TYR A 554 -13.69 5.82 -23.09
CA TYR A 554 -14.43 5.99 -21.84
C TYR A 554 -15.82 5.37 -21.96
N ASP A 555 -16.10 4.33 -21.16
CA ASP A 555 -17.44 3.81 -20.90
C ASP A 555 -17.93 4.43 -19.58
N ARG A 556 -18.94 5.29 -19.67
CA ARG A 556 -19.54 5.97 -18.51
C ARG A 556 -20.31 5.00 -17.60
N ASP A 557 -20.80 3.89 -18.16
CA ASP A 557 -21.68 2.97 -17.44
C ASP A 557 -20.91 1.84 -16.75
N ASP A 558 -19.62 1.61 -17.07
CA ASP A 558 -18.77 0.64 -16.36
C ASP A 558 -18.46 1.15 -14.93
N PRO A 559 -18.84 0.42 -13.86
CA PRO A 559 -18.67 0.88 -12.49
C PRO A 559 -17.28 0.58 -11.90
N TYR A 560 -16.42 -0.18 -12.59
CA TYR A 560 -15.11 -0.61 -12.08
C TYR A 560 -13.95 0.04 -12.83
N ILE A 561 -14.02 0.09 -14.17
CA ILE A 561 -12.93 0.58 -15.02
C ILE A 561 -13.52 1.35 -16.20
N ASN A 562 -13.84 2.62 -15.99
CA ASN A 562 -14.43 3.50 -17.00
C ASN A 562 -13.53 3.70 -18.23
N PHE A 563 -12.20 3.69 -18.05
CA PHE A 563 -11.24 3.86 -19.15
C PHE A 563 -10.71 2.52 -19.64
N LYS A 564 -10.80 2.24 -20.95
CA LYS A 564 -10.16 1.08 -21.61
C LYS A 564 -9.09 1.57 -22.58
N CYS A 565 -7.93 0.92 -22.60
CA CYS A 565 -6.97 1.09 -23.70
C CYS A 565 -7.18 0.02 -24.78
N TRP A 566 -7.01 0.43 -26.02
CA TRP A 566 -7.04 -0.38 -27.22
C TRP A 566 -5.75 -0.18 -28.00
N VAL A 567 -5.17 -1.26 -28.52
CA VAL A 567 -4.17 -1.21 -29.59
C VAL A 567 -4.89 -1.55 -30.88
N TYR A 568 -4.83 -0.66 -31.87
CA TYR A 568 -5.60 -0.79 -33.11
C TYR A 568 -4.69 -0.76 -34.33
N GLU A 569 -5.08 -1.48 -35.38
CA GLU A 569 -4.33 -1.55 -36.63
C GLU A 569 -5.26 -1.91 -37.80
N ARG A 570 -5.11 -1.21 -38.93
CA ARG A 570 -5.77 -1.60 -40.19
C ARG A 570 -4.97 -2.68 -40.90
N PHE A 571 -5.58 -3.86 -41.04
CA PHE A 571 -4.98 -5.00 -41.73
C PHE A 571 -5.22 -4.95 -43.26
N ASP A 572 -6.42 -4.52 -43.66
CA ASP A 572 -6.84 -4.35 -45.05
C ASP A 572 -7.76 -3.12 -45.18
N LEU A 573 -8.10 -2.67 -46.39
CA LEU A 573 -9.03 -1.56 -46.62
C LEU A 573 -10.36 -1.74 -45.86
N PHE A 574 -10.83 -3.00 -45.77
CA PHE A 574 -12.11 -3.39 -45.18
C PHE A 574 -11.97 -4.20 -43.88
N LYS A 575 -10.77 -4.21 -43.25
CA LYS A 575 -10.49 -4.96 -42.02
C LYS A 575 -9.66 -4.18 -41.00
N ILE A 576 -10.16 -4.07 -39.78
CA ILE A 576 -9.47 -3.43 -38.65
C ILE A 576 -9.38 -4.42 -37.48
N TYR A 577 -8.20 -4.54 -36.87
CA TYR A 577 -7.99 -5.32 -35.65
C TYR A 577 -7.89 -4.39 -34.44
N LEU A 578 -8.52 -4.80 -33.34
CA LEU A 578 -8.54 -4.12 -32.05
C LEU A 578 -8.17 -5.11 -30.96
N SER A 579 -7.17 -4.79 -30.15
CA SER A 579 -6.86 -5.50 -28.91
C SER A 579 -7.17 -4.61 -27.72
N ARG A 580 -7.99 -5.06 -26.77
CA ARG A 580 -8.26 -4.37 -25.51
C ARG A 580 -7.31 -4.83 -24.42
N SER A 581 -6.85 -3.89 -23.60
CA SER A 581 -6.06 -4.18 -22.41
C SER A 581 -6.91 -4.74 -21.26
N ALA A 582 -6.32 -5.58 -20.41
CA ALA A 582 -6.97 -6.12 -19.23
C ALA A 582 -7.29 -5.07 -18.14
N GLY A 583 -6.70 -3.87 -18.23
CA GLY A 583 -6.99 -2.71 -17.37
C GLY A 583 -7.14 -1.42 -18.18
N SER A 584 -7.02 -0.29 -17.50
CA SER A 584 -7.06 1.06 -18.10
C SER A 584 -5.77 1.46 -18.83
N PHE A 585 -4.65 0.78 -18.55
CA PHE A 585 -3.37 0.98 -19.23
C PHE A 585 -3.16 -0.07 -20.32
N CYS A 586 -2.53 0.34 -21.42
CA CYS A 586 -2.15 -0.55 -22.51
C CYS A 586 -1.01 -1.49 -22.09
N GLY A 587 -1.10 -2.78 -22.41
CA GLY A 587 -0.07 -3.76 -22.09
C GLY A 587 1.28 -3.43 -22.77
N PHE A 588 2.39 -3.75 -22.11
CA PHE A 588 3.72 -3.43 -22.65
C PHE A 588 3.98 -4.17 -23.98
N ASN A 589 3.70 -5.48 -24.00
CA ASN A 589 3.88 -6.35 -25.17
C ASN A 589 2.69 -6.34 -26.14
N GLN A 590 1.51 -5.90 -25.70
CA GLN A 590 0.25 -5.87 -26.44
C GLN A 590 0.38 -5.35 -27.88
N THR A 591 -0.08 -6.16 -28.84
CA THR A 591 -0.27 -5.78 -30.25
C THR A 591 -1.76 -5.76 -30.59
N SER A 592 -2.11 -5.31 -31.79
CA SER A 592 -3.46 -5.41 -32.38
C SER A 592 -4.04 -6.83 -32.37
N GLU A 593 -3.17 -7.85 -32.38
CA GLU A 593 -3.57 -9.27 -32.37
C GLU A 593 -3.57 -9.93 -30.98
N SER A 594 -3.14 -9.25 -29.92
CA SER A 594 -3.08 -9.81 -28.56
C SER A 594 -4.47 -10.02 -27.97
N TYR A 595 -4.70 -11.16 -27.33
CA TYR A 595 -5.94 -11.51 -26.62
C TYR A 595 -5.70 -12.19 -25.26
N ARG A 596 -4.43 -12.31 -24.84
CA ARG A 596 -4.00 -13.02 -23.62
C ARG A 596 -3.48 -12.05 -22.57
N ALA A 597 -3.76 -12.35 -21.31
CA ALA A 597 -3.23 -11.60 -20.17
C ALA A 597 -1.70 -11.61 -20.09
N GLU A 598 -1.05 -12.65 -20.64
CA GLU A 598 0.41 -12.74 -20.81
C GLU A 598 0.99 -11.55 -21.60
N ASP A 599 0.24 -11.04 -22.59
CA ASP A 599 0.61 -9.87 -23.40
C ASP A 599 0.16 -8.53 -22.77
N GLY A 600 -0.68 -8.60 -21.71
CA GLY A 600 -1.42 -7.49 -21.13
C GLY A 600 -2.79 -7.21 -21.77
N ALA A 601 -3.25 -8.08 -22.68
CA ALA A 601 -4.57 -7.98 -23.33
C ALA A 601 -5.62 -8.89 -22.67
N ASP A 602 -6.90 -8.62 -22.91
CA ASP A 602 -8.00 -9.49 -22.46
C ASP A 602 -8.99 -9.89 -23.56
N LEU A 603 -9.04 -9.10 -24.64
CA LEU A 603 -9.97 -9.26 -25.75
C LEU A 603 -9.29 -8.80 -27.06
N ARG A 604 -9.46 -9.58 -28.12
CA ARG A 604 -9.24 -9.16 -29.51
C ARG A 604 -10.57 -9.14 -30.26
N ILE A 605 -10.75 -8.11 -31.08
CA ILE A 605 -11.86 -7.93 -32.00
C ILE A 605 -11.31 -7.80 -33.43
N GLU A 606 -11.81 -8.61 -34.35
CA GLU A 606 -11.67 -8.43 -35.80
C GLU A 606 -12.94 -7.71 -36.29
N LEU A 607 -12.78 -6.52 -36.87
CA LEU A 607 -13.84 -5.78 -37.56
C LEU A 607 -13.75 -6.06 -39.07
N ASP A 608 -14.86 -6.53 -39.63
CA ASP A 608 -15.11 -6.69 -41.07
C ASP A 608 -16.14 -5.66 -41.52
N GLU A 609 -15.90 -4.93 -42.62
CA GLU A 609 -16.88 -3.99 -43.19
C GLU A 609 -18.24 -4.67 -43.41
N ALA A 610 -19.32 -3.96 -43.07
CA ALA A 610 -20.68 -4.47 -43.16
C ALA A 610 -21.72 -3.47 -43.68
N GLU A 611 -21.30 -2.29 -44.16
CA GLU A 611 -22.17 -1.24 -44.72
C GLU A 611 -23.08 -1.79 -45.85
N ARG A 612 -24.32 -1.29 -45.95
CA ARG A 612 -25.22 -1.55 -47.09
C ARG A 612 -25.18 -0.38 -48.07
N ILE A 613 -25.58 -0.62 -49.30
CA ILE A 613 -25.70 0.37 -50.41
C ILE A 613 -26.53 1.62 -50.05
N HIS A 614 -27.34 1.58 -48.98
CA HIS A 614 -28.18 2.68 -48.51
C HIS A 614 -27.90 3.09 -47.05
N ASP A 615 -26.89 2.51 -46.41
CA ASP A 615 -26.32 3.08 -45.20
C ASP A 615 -25.33 4.19 -45.63
N ASP A 616 -25.23 5.27 -44.87
CA ASP A 616 -24.36 6.43 -45.17
C ASP A 616 -23.37 6.60 -44.01
N CYS A 617 -22.29 5.81 -44.05
CA CYS A 617 -21.30 5.70 -42.97
C CYS A 617 -19.88 5.49 -43.53
N PRO A 618 -19.28 6.55 -44.13
CA PRO A 618 -17.99 6.45 -44.81
C PRO A 618 -16.85 5.97 -43.89
N ILE A 619 -15.99 5.12 -44.45
CA ILE A 619 -14.80 4.61 -43.76
C ILE A 619 -13.69 5.67 -43.75
N ARG A 620 -13.30 6.10 -42.54
CA ARG A 620 -12.09 6.88 -42.25
C ARG A 620 -11.13 6.04 -41.43
N TYR A 621 -9.82 6.30 -41.54
CA TYR A 621 -8.79 5.70 -40.69
C TYR A 621 -7.60 6.64 -40.50
N ASP A 622 -7.25 6.89 -39.24
CA ASP A 622 -6.07 7.62 -38.77
C ASP A 622 -5.20 6.68 -37.93
N ASP A 623 -3.89 6.60 -38.22
CA ASP A 623 -2.93 5.80 -37.45
C ASP A 623 -2.36 6.52 -36.22
N GLY A 624 -2.79 7.75 -35.94
CA GLY A 624 -2.43 8.51 -34.75
C GLY A 624 -1.03 9.15 -34.82
N ARG A 625 -0.40 9.23 -36.00
CA ARG A 625 0.90 9.90 -36.17
C ARG A 625 0.86 11.39 -35.79
N ASN A 626 -0.23 12.08 -36.11
CA ASN A 626 -0.44 13.47 -35.73
C ASN A 626 -1.93 13.75 -35.47
N PRO A 627 -2.43 13.49 -34.24
CA PRO A 627 -3.85 13.65 -33.91
C PRO A 627 -4.34 15.11 -33.87
N TRP A 628 -3.46 16.07 -34.16
CA TRP A 628 -3.78 17.50 -34.26
C TRP A 628 -4.09 17.92 -35.71
N GLN A 629 -3.88 17.03 -36.68
CA GLN A 629 -4.29 17.27 -38.07
C GLN A 629 -5.73 16.83 -38.28
N VAL A 630 -6.55 17.73 -38.83
CA VAL A 630 -7.84 17.37 -39.40
C VAL A 630 -7.57 16.60 -40.69
N ILE A 631 -8.07 15.36 -40.76
CA ILE A 631 -7.95 14.50 -41.94
C ILE A 631 -9.25 14.61 -42.73
N ASP A 632 -9.13 15.06 -43.99
CA ASP A 632 -10.24 15.09 -44.95
C ASP A 632 -10.70 13.67 -45.31
N GLU A 633 -11.99 13.51 -45.59
CA GLU A 633 -12.57 12.22 -45.95
C GLU A 633 -11.99 11.68 -47.27
N PHE A 634 -11.49 10.45 -47.25
CA PHE A 634 -10.97 9.78 -48.45
C PHE A 634 -12.14 9.30 -49.33
N LEU A 635 -12.69 10.20 -50.15
CA LEU A 635 -13.68 9.84 -51.16
C LEU A 635 -13.07 8.88 -52.20
N PHE A 636 -13.44 7.60 -52.13
CA PHE A 636 -13.12 6.63 -53.16
C PHE A 636 -13.99 6.87 -54.40
N TYR A 637 -13.43 7.60 -55.38
CA TYR A 637 -13.99 7.59 -56.73
C TYR A 637 -13.83 6.19 -57.32
N TYR A 638 -14.94 5.43 -57.38
CA TYR A 638 -15.03 4.28 -58.27
C TYR A 638 -14.85 4.77 -59.71
N ALA A 639 -13.62 4.67 -60.21
CA ALA A 639 -13.34 4.73 -61.62
C ALA A 639 -14.00 3.51 -62.27
N SER A 640 -15.28 3.64 -62.63
CA SER A 640 -15.95 2.66 -63.47
C SER A 640 -15.09 2.44 -64.70
N SER A 641 -14.83 1.19 -65.04
CA SER A 641 -13.94 0.83 -66.13
C SER A 641 -14.59 1.20 -67.46
N SER A 642 -14.45 2.47 -67.85
CA SER A 642 -14.62 2.91 -69.23
C SER A 642 -13.62 2.11 -70.05
N THR A 643 -14.12 1.10 -70.74
CA THR A 643 -13.33 0.25 -71.63
C THR A 643 -12.62 1.15 -72.62
N MET A 644 -11.30 1.29 -72.46
CA MET A 644 -10.49 2.03 -73.42
C MET A 644 -10.50 1.26 -74.74
N VAL A 645 -11.40 1.65 -75.63
CA VAL A 645 -11.36 1.26 -77.03
C VAL A 645 -10.03 1.81 -77.58
N PRO A 646 -9.08 0.95 -77.99
CA PRO A 646 -7.78 1.42 -78.45
C PRO A 646 -7.97 2.21 -79.75
N SER A 647 -7.62 3.50 -79.73
CA SER A 647 -7.77 4.44 -80.83
C SER A 647 -6.72 4.23 -81.93
N LEU A 648 -6.74 3.05 -82.55
CA LEU A 648 -5.90 2.68 -83.72
C LEU A 648 -6.01 3.69 -84.88
N LEU A 649 -7.11 4.45 -84.95
CA LEU A 649 -7.32 5.51 -85.95
C LEU A 649 -6.36 6.71 -85.81
N PHE A 650 -5.81 7.00 -84.62
CA PHE A 650 -4.96 8.18 -84.44
C PHE A 650 -3.53 7.96 -84.98
N CYS A 651 -3.00 6.73 -84.88
CA CYS A 651 -1.68 6.38 -85.43
C CYS A 651 -1.67 6.37 -86.97
N VAL A 652 -2.79 6.00 -87.61
CA VAL A 652 -2.90 5.97 -89.08
C VAL A 652 -2.95 7.39 -89.67
N PHE A 653 -3.54 8.35 -88.95
CA PHE A 653 -3.60 9.74 -89.42
C PHE A 653 -2.22 10.43 -89.37
N LEU A 654 -1.41 10.12 -88.35
CA LEU A 654 -0.05 10.66 -88.21
C LEU A 654 0.92 10.13 -89.28
N THR A 655 0.84 8.84 -89.64
CA THR A 655 1.71 8.28 -90.70
C THR A 655 1.35 8.79 -92.10
N LEU A 656 0.06 9.02 -92.38
CA LEU A 656 -0.40 9.65 -93.64
C LEU A 656 0.02 11.12 -93.76
N LEU A 657 0.13 11.86 -92.66
CA LEU A 657 0.65 13.23 -92.67
C LEU A 657 2.16 13.30 -92.91
N THR A 658 2.94 12.32 -92.42
CA THR A 658 4.39 12.25 -92.69
C THR A 658 4.75 11.83 -94.12
N LEU A 659 3.84 11.15 -94.83
CA LEU A 659 4.05 10.69 -96.21
C LEU A 659 3.73 11.75 -97.29
N ASN A 660 3.19 12.91 -96.93
CA ASN A 660 2.91 14.03 -97.83
C ASN A 660 3.93 15.19 -97.72
N MET A 661 5.09 14.96 -97.10
CA MET A 661 6.20 15.93 -96.99
C MET A 661 7.56 15.39 -97.47
N PHE A 662 7.55 14.40 -98.37
CA PHE A 662 8.72 13.93 -99.13
C PHE A 662 8.35 13.73 -100.61
#